data_AF-A0A6B3CQN1-F1
#
_entry.id   AF-A0A6B3CQN1-F1
#
_cell.length_a   1.000
_cell.length_b   1.000
_cell.length_c   1.000
_cell.angle_alpha   90.00
_cell.angle_beta   90.00
_cell.angle_gamma   90.00
#
_symmetry.space_group_name_H-M   'P 1'
#
loop_
_entity.id
_entity.type
_entity.pdbx_description
1 polymer ?
#
loop_
_entity_poly.entity_id
_entity_poly.type
_entity_poly.pdbx_seq_one_letter_code
_entity_poly.pdbx_strand_id
1 'polypeptide(L)'
;MVGGITLVKDEPDGTGPDGPDPDGTTAAVEAAVPPPPPPPAGPGPGQAAVEISPRKLRMVFLGLMLTLLLAALDQMIVATALPRIVGELHGLEKMSWAVTAYLLASTIVLPLYGKLGDLFGRKGVFQFAIVVFIIGSALAGWSRTMDELIAFRALQGIGGGGLMIGVQAIIADIVPARERGRYMGLIGAVFGLASVAGPLLGGFFTDHASWRWCFYINVPFGLVTLAVIAVVLKLPRPAVRPRLDVLGAALLAAASTCLVLVTSWGGTEYAWGSRTILGLTAGAVVTTALFVAVEHRAAEPIIPLRLFRDSVFNVTGLVGAVVGIALFGAASYLPTYLQMVDGVSATESGLLMLPMMMGIVGGSIVSGQLVTRTGRYRIYPIVGSAVSVVGMGLLSLLEADTSPLVYSLYQAVLGLGIGLVMSVLVLAVQNSVRPSDLGTATSANNYFRQIGGSVGAAIFGTLLAGRLSDALGVRLPTGAELPDPESITPQIVHAMEPALRDAYIQAYVDAMPRIFLYLVPVLVLGLILAFFLKEKPLVSHHSPEAAETTTTQIPAARADSGHLAGVPVHGSVQHPDGTTVPRAALTLIDVQGQQIGRGASGEDGRYALSVPGAGSYVLIAAAGGHQPQAVSVTVGERPVELDVVLGGAGRLAGSVLTPDGAPVRDAAVTLTDVRGEVVASTRTGREGGYVIGELIAGEYTLAASAPAFRPAALPVSVQAARETRQDIELAGGAVLRGVVRATGGRPVEDARVTLLDAAGNVVDTLTTGSDGSFRFVDLSSGEYTVIAAGYPPVATVLQVAGGGRTERDLQLGHED
;
A
#
# COMPACT_ATOMS: atom_id res chain seq x y z
N MET A 1 11.57 64.66 7.72
CA MET A 1 11.52 64.84 9.19
C MET A 1 12.15 63.60 9.80
N VAL A 2 13.47 63.62 10.00
CA VAL A 2 14.17 63.90 11.27
C VAL A 2 14.01 62.70 12.22
N GLY A 3 15.03 61.99 12.67
CA GLY A 3 16.50 62.15 12.65
C GLY A 3 17.07 61.03 13.56
N GLY A 4 18.35 60.71 13.64
CA GLY A 4 19.59 61.21 13.03
C GLY A 4 20.60 60.04 12.94
N ILE A 5 21.55 60.05 12.00
CA ILE A 5 22.88 60.70 12.11
C ILE A 5 23.69 60.00 13.24
N THR A 6 24.82 59.32 13.00
CA THR A 6 26.02 59.79 12.27
C THR A 6 26.90 58.61 11.80
N LEU A 7 27.34 58.70 10.55
CA LEU A 7 28.60 58.15 10.02
C LEU A 7 29.82 58.82 10.69
N VAL A 8 31.00 58.19 10.59
CA VAL A 8 32.35 58.75 10.28
C VAL A 8 33.41 57.70 10.71
N LYS A 9 34.51 57.39 10.01
CA LYS A 9 35.04 57.75 8.67
C LYS A 9 36.42 57.08 8.51
N ASP A 10 36.68 56.58 7.31
CA ASP A 10 37.92 56.48 6.50
C ASP A 10 39.26 55.96 7.06
N GLU A 11 39.75 54.91 6.38
CA GLU A 11 41.17 54.67 6.02
C GLU A 11 41.80 55.89 5.33
N PRO A 12 43.13 56.08 5.39
CA PRO A 12 43.92 55.67 4.22
C PRO A 12 45.34 55.13 4.51
N ASP A 13 45.79 54.34 3.53
CA ASP A 13 47.17 53.96 3.17
C ASP A 13 48.27 55.01 3.45
N GLY A 14 49.47 54.50 3.76
CA GLY A 14 50.68 55.07 3.18
C GLY A 14 52.00 54.91 3.97
N THR A 15 53.01 54.40 3.24
CA THR A 15 54.48 54.52 3.45
C THR A 15 55.10 53.57 4.49
N GLY A 16 56.18 52.83 4.24
CA GLY A 16 57.20 52.84 3.19
C GLY A 16 58.21 51.70 3.47
N PRO A 17 59.34 51.62 2.76
CA PRO A 17 60.00 50.37 2.34
C PRO A 17 61.15 49.93 3.26
N ASP A 18 61.72 48.77 2.92
CA ASP A 18 63.11 48.31 3.15
C ASP A 18 63.21 46.92 3.79
N GLY A 19 63.75 45.97 3.02
CA GLY A 19 64.42 44.78 3.56
C GLY A 19 65.75 45.18 4.24
N PRO A 20 66.43 44.27 4.96
CA PRO A 20 66.77 42.92 4.46
C PRO A 20 66.64 41.76 5.48
N ASP A 21 66.62 40.54 4.94
CA ASP A 21 66.99 39.24 5.55
C ASP A 21 68.35 39.29 6.32
N PRO A 22 68.73 38.33 7.20
CA PRO A 22 68.41 36.89 7.15
C PRO A 22 68.22 36.14 8.50
N ASP A 23 67.47 35.04 8.51
CA ASP A 23 67.97 33.71 8.93
C ASP A 23 66.80 32.70 9.02
N GLY A 24 66.96 31.63 8.25
CA GLY A 24 65.92 30.65 7.98
C GLY A 24 65.66 29.70 9.15
N THR A 25 64.40 29.26 9.25
CA THR A 25 63.98 27.85 9.16
C THR A 25 62.45 27.85 9.30
N THR A 26 61.73 27.75 8.18
CA THR A 26 60.28 27.53 8.16
C THR A 26 59.98 26.10 8.62
N ALA A 27 59.59 25.94 9.89
CA ALA A 27 58.84 24.78 10.34
C ALA A 27 57.36 25.03 10.06
N ALA A 28 56.82 24.31 9.06
CA ALA A 28 55.39 24.33 8.77
C ALA A 28 54.62 23.70 9.94
N VAL A 29 53.68 24.45 10.51
CA VAL A 29 52.75 23.98 11.53
C VAL A 29 51.72 23.09 10.85
N GLU A 30 51.86 21.78 11.05
CA GLU A 30 50.94 20.75 10.61
C GLU A 30 49.64 20.86 11.44
N ALA A 31 48.52 21.12 10.76
CA ALA A 31 47.21 21.24 11.37
C ALA A 31 46.75 19.88 11.92
N ALA A 32 46.54 19.81 13.24
CA ALA A 32 46.06 18.62 13.93
C ALA A 32 44.67 18.19 13.40
N VAL A 33 44.63 17.00 12.79
CA VAL A 33 43.41 16.32 12.34
C VAL A 33 42.62 15.84 13.58
N PRO A 34 41.30 16.14 13.70
CA PRO A 34 40.50 15.62 14.81
C PRO A 34 40.36 14.09 14.71
N PRO A 35 40.31 13.37 15.85
CA PRO A 35 40.26 11.92 15.85
C PRO A 35 38.99 11.39 15.14
N PRO A 36 39.08 10.23 14.46
CA PRO A 36 37.94 9.65 13.74
C PRO A 36 36.81 9.29 14.71
N PRO A 37 35.54 9.43 14.29
CA PRO A 37 34.39 9.04 15.10
C PRO A 37 34.46 7.53 15.41
N PRO A 38 33.99 7.11 16.60
CA PRO A 38 33.97 5.69 16.96
C PRO A 38 33.13 4.89 15.95
N PRO A 39 33.50 3.63 15.67
CA PRO A 39 32.77 2.79 14.73
C PRO A 39 31.30 2.63 15.16
N PRO A 40 30.34 2.60 14.20
CA PRO A 40 28.93 2.45 14.52
C PRO A 40 28.73 1.17 15.32
N ALA A 41 28.06 1.30 16.47
CA ALA A 41 27.67 0.16 17.30
C ALA A 41 26.91 -0.85 16.43
N GLY A 42 27.38 -2.10 16.43
CA GLY A 42 26.71 -3.20 15.73
C GLY A 42 25.24 -3.31 16.15
N PRO A 43 24.36 -3.85 15.29
CA PRO A 43 22.96 -4.01 15.60
C PRO A 43 22.82 -4.86 16.87
N GLY A 44 22.31 -4.23 17.94
CA GLY A 44 22.06 -4.91 19.21
C GLY A 44 21.06 -6.07 19.03
N PRO A 45 21.13 -7.09 19.89
CA PRO A 45 20.24 -8.24 19.81
C PRO A 45 18.78 -7.81 20.00
N GLY A 46 17.96 -8.07 18.98
CA GLY A 46 16.51 -8.25 19.13
C GLY A 46 15.62 -7.01 19.08
N GLN A 47 15.60 -6.26 17.97
CA GLN A 47 14.33 -5.66 17.54
C GLN A 47 13.49 -6.75 16.90
N ALA A 48 12.75 -7.49 17.74
CA ALA A 48 11.70 -8.39 17.28
C ALA A 48 10.73 -7.59 16.40
N ALA A 49 10.57 -8.02 15.15
CA ALA A 49 9.48 -7.55 14.31
C ALA A 49 8.18 -7.75 15.09
N VAL A 50 7.42 -6.68 15.27
CA VAL A 50 6.18 -6.71 16.06
C VAL A 50 5.19 -7.60 15.31
N GLU A 51 5.08 -8.87 15.72
CA GLU A 51 4.00 -9.74 15.26
C GLU A 51 2.67 -9.19 15.80
N ILE A 52 1.90 -8.54 14.93
CA ILE A 52 0.57 -8.05 15.26
C ILE A 52 -0.35 -9.28 15.36
N SER A 53 -0.78 -9.61 16.59
CA SER A 53 -1.81 -10.64 16.82
C SER A 53 -2.99 -10.50 15.83
N PRO A 54 -3.52 -11.60 15.24
CA PRO A 54 -4.62 -11.56 14.28
C PRO A 54 -5.89 -10.84 14.76
N ARG A 55 -6.11 -10.75 16.08
CA ARG A 55 -7.19 -9.95 16.67
C ARG A 55 -6.90 -8.45 16.60
N LYS A 56 -5.66 -8.03 16.87
CA LYS A 56 -5.23 -6.63 16.75
C LYS A 56 -5.25 -6.18 15.30
N LEU A 57 -4.81 -7.02 14.36
CA LEU A 57 -4.85 -6.70 12.93
C LEU A 57 -6.28 -6.43 12.45
N ARG A 58 -7.25 -7.28 12.84
CA ARG A 58 -8.67 -7.07 12.53
C ARG A 58 -9.24 -5.79 13.14
N MET A 59 -8.88 -5.46 14.39
CA MET A 59 -9.33 -4.22 15.04
C MET A 59 -8.76 -2.96 14.38
N VAL A 60 -7.46 -2.96 14.06
CA VAL A 60 -6.82 -1.87 13.30
C VAL A 60 -7.54 -1.70 11.97
N PHE A 61 -7.76 -2.81 11.27
CA PHE A 61 -8.36 -2.79 9.96
C PHE A 61 -9.82 -2.31 9.98
N LEU A 62 -10.62 -2.73 10.96
CA LEU A 62 -11.97 -2.20 11.19
C LEU A 62 -11.94 -0.69 11.43
N GLY A 63 -11.00 -0.21 12.25
CA GLY A 63 -10.80 1.22 12.47
C GLY A 63 -10.45 1.98 11.18
N LEU A 64 -9.53 1.43 10.37
CA LEU A 64 -9.15 2.02 9.07
C LEU A 64 -10.33 2.08 8.09
N MET A 65 -11.12 0.99 7.99
CA MET A 65 -12.29 0.95 7.12
C MET A 65 -13.40 1.88 7.60
N LEU A 66 -13.62 1.99 8.91
CA LEU A 66 -14.55 2.98 9.47
C LEU A 66 -14.08 4.40 9.14
N THR A 67 -12.80 4.70 9.29
CA THR A 67 -12.23 6.02 8.93
C THR A 67 -12.48 6.36 7.47
N LEU A 68 -12.24 5.39 6.58
CA LEU A 68 -12.45 5.55 5.15
C LEU A 68 -13.93 5.75 4.83
N LEU A 69 -14.81 5.00 5.49
CA LEU A 69 -16.26 5.14 5.34
C LEU A 69 -16.72 6.56 5.70
N LEU A 70 -16.23 7.12 6.81
CA LEU A 70 -16.55 8.49 7.20
C LEU A 70 -16.08 9.51 6.16
N ALA A 71 -14.84 9.36 5.68
CA ALA A 71 -14.29 10.26 4.65
C ALA A 71 -15.08 10.20 3.33
N ALA A 72 -15.49 9.00 2.91
CA ALA A 72 -16.26 8.79 1.69
C ALA A 72 -17.72 9.25 1.83
N LEU A 73 -18.36 8.94 2.96
CA LEU A 73 -19.75 9.31 3.24
C LEU A 73 -19.94 10.82 3.29
N ASP A 74 -18.99 11.54 3.88
CA ASP A 74 -19.02 13.01 3.95
C ASP A 74 -19.04 13.68 2.56
N GLN A 75 -18.35 13.10 1.58
CA GLN A 75 -18.39 13.61 0.20
C GLN A 75 -19.77 13.46 -0.44
N MET A 76 -20.51 12.40 -0.10
CA MET A 76 -21.77 12.03 -0.75
C MET A 76 -23.00 12.60 -0.03
N ILE A 77 -22.94 12.73 1.30
CA ILE A 77 -24.07 13.19 2.13
C ILE A 77 -24.38 14.68 1.93
N VAL A 78 -23.34 15.50 1.68
CA VAL A 78 -23.50 16.95 1.54
C VAL A 78 -24.23 17.29 0.25
N ALA A 79 -24.04 16.52 -0.82
CA ALA A 79 -24.68 16.77 -2.11
C ALA A 79 -26.21 16.79 -2.02
N THR A 80 -26.80 15.87 -1.25
CA THR A 80 -28.27 15.81 -1.05
C THR A 80 -28.79 16.88 -0.09
N ALA A 81 -27.98 17.29 0.89
CA ALA A 81 -28.37 18.32 1.87
C ALA A 81 -28.18 19.75 1.34
N LEU A 82 -27.39 19.92 0.28
CA LEU A 82 -26.94 21.22 -0.23
C LEU A 82 -28.08 22.21 -0.54
N PRO A 83 -29.19 21.83 -1.20
CA PRO A 83 -30.28 22.76 -1.47
C PRO A 83 -30.90 23.33 -0.19
N ARG A 84 -31.05 22.49 0.84
CA ARG A 84 -31.59 22.92 2.15
C ARG A 84 -30.63 23.82 2.90
N ILE A 85 -29.33 23.49 2.90
CA ILE A 85 -28.27 24.30 3.49
C ILE A 85 -28.28 25.71 2.90
N VAL A 86 -28.34 25.81 1.57
CA VAL A 86 -28.36 27.09 0.85
C VAL A 86 -29.61 27.90 1.16
N GLY A 87 -30.77 27.24 1.22
CA GLY A 87 -32.03 27.89 1.58
C GLY A 87 -32.03 28.47 3.00
N GLU A 88 -31.42 27.79 3.97
CA GLU A 88 -31.34 28.28 5.36
C GLU A 88 -30.25 29.33 5.57
N LEU A 89 -29.10 29.20 4.89
CA LEU A 89 -27.96 30.10 5.03
C LEU A 89 -27.98 31.28 4.04
N HIS A 90 -29.02 31.37 3.20
CA HIS A 90 -29.25 32.45 2.22
C HIS A 90 -28.03 32.70 1.30
N GLY A 91 -27.38 31.63 0.85
CA GLY A 91 -26.09 31.68 0.15
C GLY A 91 -26.11 31.09 -1.26
N LEU A 92 -27.13 31.38 -2.07
CA LEU A 92 -27.33 30.80 -3.41
C LEU A 92 -26.09 30.99 -4.32
N GLU A 93 -25.50 32.18 -4.31
CA GLU A 93 -24.32 32.53 -5.11
C GLU A 93 -23.07 31.70 -4.75
N LYS A 94 -23.04 31.07 -3.57
CA LYS A 94 -21.89 30.32 -3.06
C LYS A 94 -22.16 28.81 -2.93
N MET A 95 -23.23 28.31 -3.55
CA MET A 95 -23.64 26.90 -3.45
C MET A 95 -22.55 25.91 -3.90
N SER A 96 -21.87 26.20 -5.01
CA SER A 96 -20.79 25.36 -5.56
C SER A 96 -19.56 25.31 -4.64
N TRP A 97 -19.32 26.37 -3.86
CA TRP A 97 -18.15 26.47 -2.99
C TRP A 97 -18.18 25.53 -1.79
N ALA A 98 -19.36 25.10 -1.32
CA ALA A 98 -19.49 24.16 -0.21
C ALA A 98 -18.86 22.78 -0.52
N VAL A 99 -18.93 22.35 -1.79
CA VAL A 99 -18.30 21.11 -2.26
C VAL A 99 -16.87 21.39 -2.73
N THR A 100 -16.69 22.46 -3.51
CA THR A 100 -15.40 22.81 -4.13
C THR A 100 -14.31 23.06 -3.09
N ALA A 101 -14.60 23.78 -2.00
CA ALA A 101 -13.60 24.07 -0.97
C ALA A 101 -13.07 22.81 -0.27
N TYR A 102 -13.95 21.84 0.00
CA TYR A 102 -13.54 20.54 0.56
C TYR A 102 -12.69 19.76 -0.44
N LEU A 103 -13.15 19.63 -1.70
CA LEU A 103 -12.42 18.89 -2.71
C LEU A 103 -11.05 19.51 -2.95
N LEU A 104 -10.98 20.82 -3.16
CA LEU A 104 -9.75 21.58 -3.35
C LEU A 104 -8.77 21.37 -2.17
N ALA A 105 -9.23 21.58 -0.94
CA ALA A 105 -8.41 21.39 0.24
C ALA A 105 -7.92 19.93 0.35
N SER A 106 -8.80 18.96 0.10
CA SER A 106 -8.46 17.54 0.14
C SER A 106 -7.42 17.16 -0.92
N THR A 107 -7.51 17.73 -2.13
CA THR A 107 -6.58 17.48 -3.24
C THR A 107 -5.19 18.02 -2.94
N ILE A 108 -5.11 19.27 -2.49
CA ILE A 108 -3.84 19.93 -2.17
C ILE A 108 -3.04 19.13 -1.14
N VAL A 109 -3.71 18.62 -0.12
CA VAL A 109 -3.03 17.97 1.00
C VAL A 109 -2.66 16.51 0.75
N LEU A 110 -3.15 15.86 -0.34
CA LEU A 110 -2.83 14.45 -0.62
C LEU A 110 -1.30 14.22 -0.60
N PRO A 111 -0.48 14.94 -1.41
CA PRO A 111 0.95 14.66 -1.46
C PRO A 111 1.65 15.04 -0.15
N LEU A 112 1.18 16.09 0.51
CA LEU A 112 1.68 16.54 1.81
C LEU A 112 1.49 15.46 2.88
N TYR A 113 0.30 14.86 3.00
CA TYR A 113 0.05 13.78 3.97
C TYR A 113 0.88 12.53 3.67
N GLY A 114 1.10 12.21 2.38
CA GLY A 114 2.00 11.13 1.98
C GLY A 114 3.42 11.35 2.50
N LYS A 115 3.99 12.54 2.21
CA LYS A 115 5.34 12.92 2.64
C LYS A 115 5.46 13.05 4.15
N LEU A 116 4.50 13.72 4.80
CA LEU A 116 4.44 13.85 6.26
C LEU A 116 4.40 12.48 6.94
N GLY A 117 3.61 11.55 6.40
CA GLY A 117 3.51 10.18 6.91
C GLY A 117 4.82 9.41 6.79
N ASP A 118 5.55 9.59 5.68
CA ASP A 118 6.88 8.99 5.47
C ASP A 118 7.94 9.61 6.41
N LEU A 119 7.86 10.92 6.70
CA LEU A 119 8.85 11.64 7.52
C LEU A 119 8.62 11.56 9.05
N PHE A 120 7.38 11.79 9.51
CA PHE A 120 7.03 11.88 10.93
C PHE A 120 6.42 10.59 11.48
N GLY A 121 6.19 9.60 10.62
CA GLY A 121 5.55 8.33 10.92
C GLY A 121 4.04 8.37 10.70
N ARG A 122 3.51 7.29 10.11
CA ARG A 122 2.11 7.25 9.63
C ARG A 122 1.08 7.38 10.74
N LYS A 123 1.33 6.82 11.93
CA LYS A 123 0.38 6.87 13.06
C LYS A 123 0.04 8.30 13.45
N GLY A 124 1.05 9.13 13.74
CA GLY A 124 0.84 10.48 14.26
C GLY A 124 0.14 11.37 13.24
N VAL A 125 0.56 11.28 11.99
CA VAL A 125 -0.02 12.03 10.87
C VAL A 125 -1.47 11.63 10.60
N PHE A 126 -1.78 10.34 10.68
CA PHE A 126 -3.16 9.85 10.54
C PHE A 126 -4.07 10.29 11.70
N GLN A 127 -3.57 10.26 12.94
CA GLN A 127 -4.30 10.78 14.10
C GLN A 127 -4.57 12.29 13.97
N PHE A 128 -3.58 13.06 13.49
CA PHE A 128 -3.75 14.48 13.19
C PHE A 128 -4.85 14.70 12.14
N ALA A 129 -4.85 13.93 11.05
CA ALA A 129 -5.90 14.00 10.03
C ALA A 129 -7.30 13.71 10.60
N ILE A 130 -7.44 12.69 11.47
CA ILE A 130 -8.72 12.39 12.16
C ILE A 130 -9.18 13.57 13.01
N VAL A 131 -8.28 14.15 13.82
CA VAL A 131 -8.63 15.29 14.69
C VAL A 131 -9.06 16.51 13.86
N VAL A 132 -8.32 16.86 12.81
CA VAL A 132 -8.67 17.97 11.91
C VAL A 132 -10.01 17.73 11.22
N PHE A 133 -10.27 16.50 10.76
CA PHE A 133 -11.54 16.12 10.15
C PHE A 133 -12.72 16.26 11.12
N ILE A 134 -12.58 15.76 12.36
CA ILE A 134 -13.62 15.86 13.40
C ILE A 134 -13.90 17.33 13.74
N ILE A 135 -12.87 18.14 13.94
CA ILE A 135 -13.03 19.56 14.26
C ILE A 135 -13.71 20.28 13.09
N GLY A 136 -13.25 20.06 11.85
CA GLY A 136 -13.87 20.63 10.66
C GLY A 136 -15.34 20.24 10.53
N SER A 137 -15.68 18.97 10.78
CA SER A 137 -17.07 18.48 10.75
C SER A 137 -17.92 19.10 11.86
N ALA A 138 -17.42 19.18 13.10
CA ALA A 138 -18.15 19.80 14.20
C ALA A 138 -18.42 21.29 13.95
N LEU A 139 -17.43 22.00 13.40
CA LEU A 139 -17.57 23.42 13.03
C LEU A 139 -18.51 23.60 11.84
N ALA A 140 -18.47 22.74 10.82
CA ALA A 140 -19.41 22.77 9.70
C ALA A 140 -20.86 22.61 10.16
N GLY A 141 -21.13 21.69 11.09
CA GLY A 141 -22.46 21.54 11.70
C GLY A 141 -22.88 22.77 12.53
N TRP A 142 -21.93 23.52 13.09
CA TRP A 142 -22.20 24.77 13.82
C TRP A 142 -22.25 26.02 12.91
N SER A 143 -22.00 25.90 11.61
CA SER A 143 -22.01 27.07 10.73
C SER A 143 -23.36 27.83 10.77
N ARG A 144 -23.27 29.17 10.78
CA ARG A 144 -24.40 30.10 10.78
C ARG A 144 -24.49 30.91 9.50
N THR A 145 -23.39 30.95 8.73
CA THR A 145 -23.32 31.62 7.43
C THR A 145 -22.68 30.69 6.41
N MET A 146 -22.92 30.98 5.12
CA MET A 146 -22.33 30.20 4.04
C MET A 146 -20.79 30.32 4.01
N ASP A 147 -20.24 31.48 4.35
CA ASP A 147 -18.78 31.68 4.40
C ASP A 147 -18.11 30.87 5.51
N GLU A 148 -18.74 30.82 6.69
CA GLU A 148 -18.30 29.93 7.78
C GLU A 148 -18.33 28.47 7.33
N LEU A 149 -19.41 28.03 6.69
CA LEU A 149 -19.52 26.67 6.19
C LEU A 149 -18.40 26.35 5.19
N ILE A 150 -18.13 27.23 4.22
CA ILE A 150 -17.07 27.06 3.23
C ILE A 150 -15.69 26.96 3.90
N ALA A 151 -15.40 27.85 4.85
CA ALA A 151 -14.14 27.81 5.61
C ALA A 151 -13.98 26.51 6.40
N PHE A 152 -15.05 26.05 7.06
CA PHE A 152 -15.03 24.79 7.80
C PHE A 152 -14.98 23.57 6.90
N ARG A 153 -15.57 23.62 5.69
CA ARG A 153 -15.44 22.59 4.66
C ARG A 153 -14.01 22.50 4.14
N ALA A 154 -13.32 23.63 3.95
CA ALA A 154 -11.90 23.63 3.61
C ALA A 154 -11.07 22.97 4.74
N LEU A 155 -11.30 23.35 6.00
CA LEU A 155 -10.64 22.73 7.16
C LEU A 155 -10.91 21.21 7.24
N GLN A 156 -12.16 20.81 7.03
CA GLN A 156 -12.56 19.41 7.00
C GLN A 156 -11.90 18.65 5.84
N GLY A 157 -11.77 19.27 4.67
CA GLY A 157 -11.09 18.72 3.50
C GLY A 157 -9.61 18.43 3.74
N ILE A 158 -8.92 19.29 4.50
CA ILE A 158 -7.55 19.03 4.97
C ILE A 158 -7.49 17.70 5.72
N GLY A 159 -8.40 17.46 6.67
CA GLY A 159 -8.50 16.19 7.38
C GLY A 159 -8.84 15.02 6.44
N GLY A 160 -9.86 15.20 5.58
CA GLY A 160 -10.40 14.16 4.70
C GLY A 160 -9.37 13.57 3.71
N GLY A 161 -8.53 14.42 3.10
CA GLY A 161 -7.45 13.96 2.22
C GLY A 161 -6.42 13.09 2.97
N GLY A 162 -6.08 13.47 4.20
CA GLY A 162 -5.20 12.70 5.07
C GLY A 162 -5.79 11.36 5.52
N LEU A 163 -7.11 11.29 5.71
CA LEU A 163 -7.80 10.03 6.03
C LEU A 163 -7.71 9.04 4.86
N MET A 164 -7.99 9.49 3.65
CA MET A 164 -7.97 8.63 2.45
C MET A 164 -6.58 8.05 2.18
N ILE A 165 -5.54 8.89 2.22
CA ILE A 165 -4.15 8.45 1.98
C ILE A 165 -3.59 7.66 3.16
N GLY A 166 -3.89 8.09 4.38
CA GLY A 166 -3.41 7.41 5.59
C GLY A 166 -3.87 5.95 5.64
N VAL A 167 -5.12 5.66 5.27
CA VAL A 167 -5.62 4.28 5.19
C VAL A 167 -4.83 3.44 4.19
N GLN A 168 -4.63 3.93 2.97
CA GLN A 168 -3.88 3.21 1.93
C GLN A 168 -2.42 2.98 2.32
N ALA A 169 -1.80 3.98 2.96
CA ALA A 169 -0.40 3.93 3.39
C ALA A 169 -0.19 3.01 4.59
N ILE A 170 -1.09 3.04 5.59
CA ILE A 170 -1.02 2.14 6.76
C ILE A 170 -1.26 0.68 6.32
N ILE A 171 -2.21 0.43 5.42
CA ILE A 171 -2.43 -0.92 4.87
C ILE A 171 -1.16 -1.44 4.20
N ALA A 172 -0.46 -0.60 3.44
CA ALA A 172 0.77 -1.01 2.81
C ALA A 172 1.89 -1.35 3.83
N ASP A 173 1.95 -0.68 4.97
CA ASP A 173 2.93 -0.99 6.01
C ASP A 173 2.63 -2.29 6.76
N ILE A 174 1.34 -2.60 7.01
CA ILE A 174 0.93 -3.75 7.83
C ILE A 174 0.58 -5.01 7.03
N VAL A 175 0.35 -4.88 5.72
CA VAL A 175 -0.05 -5.98 4.84
C VAL A 175 1.03 -6.27 3.79
N PRO A 176 1.46 -7.53 3.64
CA PRO A 176 2.36 -7.95 2.57
C PRO A 176 1.82 -7.61 1.17
N ALA A 177 2.70 -7.24 0.23
CA ALA A 177 2.33 -6.79 -1.12
C ALA A 177 1.37 -7.73 -1.86
N ARG A 178 1.52 -9.05 -1.69
CA ARG A 178 0.66 -10.07 -2.31
C ARG A 178 -0.79 -10.03 -1.82
N GLU A 179 -1.00 -9.70 -0.55
CA GLU A 179 -2.35 -9.64 0.04
C GLU A 179 -3.01 -8.27 -0.15
N ARG A 180 -2.24 -7.20 -0.38
CA ARG A 180 -2.75 -5.82 -0.56
C ARG A 180 -3.86 -5.72 -1.61
N GLY A 181 -3.83 -6.53 -2.66
CA GLY A 181 -4.88 -6.60 -3.69
C GLY A 181 -6.28 -6.80 -3.09
N ARG A 182 -6.45 -7.82 -2.23
CA ARG A 182 -7.71 -8.07 -1.51
C ARG A 182 -8.18 -6.87 -0.69
N TYR A 183 -7.24 -6.18 -0.03
CA TYR A 183 -7.55 -5.03 0.82
C TYR A 183 -7.92 -3.78 0.01
N MET A 184 -7.30 -3.57 -1.15
CA MET A 184 -7.71 -2.52 -2.10
C MET A 184 -9.12 -2.78 -2.66
N GLY A 185 -9.49 -4.05 -2.86
CA GLY A 185 -10.86 -4.43 -3.18
C GLY A 185 -11.87 -4.02 -2.10
N LEU A 186 -11.51 -4.17 -0.81
CA LEU A 186 -12.39 -3.75 0.29
C LEU A 186 -12.50 -2.23 0.41
N ILE A 187 -11.41 -1.48 0.15
CA ILE A 187 -11.47 -0.02 0.04
C ILE A 187 -12.54 0.36 -1.01
N GLY A 188 -12.53 -0.29 -2.17
CA GLY A 188 -13.57 -0.13 -3.19
C GLY A 188 -14.97 -0.41 -2.63
N ALA A 189 -15.15 -1.52 -1.90
CA ALA A 189 -16.43 -1.88 -1.28
C ALA A 189 -16.95 -0.82 -0.28
N VAL A 190 -16.07 -0.23 0.51
CA VAL A 190 -16.42 0.87 1.43
C VAL A 190 -16.90 2.10 0.66
N PHE A 191 -16.27 2.45 -0.45
CA PHE A 191 -16.75 3.53 -1.34
C PHE A 191 -18.11 3.22 -1.95
N GLY A 192 -18.35 1.97 -2.35
CA GLY A 192 -19.68 1.54 -2.80
C GLY A 192 -20.74 1.66 -1.71
N LEU A 193 -20.44 1.20 -0.49
CA LEU A 193 -21.35 1.36 0.65
C LEU A 193 -21.63 2.84 0.94
N ALA A 194 -20.59 3.67 0.94
CA ALA A 194 -20.72 5.12 1.14
C ALA A 194 -21.61 5.76 0.07
N SER A 195 -21.55 5.30 -1.18
CA SER A 195 -22.36 5.87 -2.28
C SER A 195 -23.85 5.63 -2.13
N VAL A 196 -24.24 4.54 -1.48
CA VAL A 196 -25.65 4.26 -1.16
C VAL A 196 -26.03 4.98 0.12
N ALA A 197 -25.20 4.84 1.16
CA ALA A 197 -25.49 5.37 2.49
C ALA A 197 -25.51 6.89 2.52
N GLY A 198 -24.66 7.56 1.74
CA GLY A 198 -24.53 9.02 1.69
C GLY A 198 -25.84 9.71 1.33
N PRO A 199 -26.40 9.52 0.12
CA PRO A 199 -27.67 10.12 -0.28
C PRO A 199 -28.85 9.72 0.61
N LEU A 200 -28.91 8.45 1.04
CA LEU A 200 -29.99 7.97 1.92
C LEU A 200 -29.97 8.64 3.29
N LEU A 201 -28.81 8.68 3.95
CA LEU A 201 -28.66 9.34 5.25
C LEU A 201 -28.80 10.85 5.12
N GLY A 202 -28.29 11.43 4.03
CA GLY A 202 -28.36 12.86 3.76
C GLY A 202 -29.80 13.32 3.55
N GLY A 203 -30.57 12.60 2.73
CA GLY A 203 -32.01 12.83 2.58
C GLY A 203 -32.74 12.66 3.91
N PHE A 204 -32.53 11.54 4.61
CA PHE A 204 -33.17 11.28 5.90
C PHE A 204 -32.92 12.38 6.94
N PHE A 205 -31.66 12.83 7.11
CA PHE A 205 -31.34 13.90 8.06
C PHE A 205 -31.89 15.25 7.64
N THR A 206 -31.93 15.53 6.33
CA THR A 206 -32.47 16.77 5.80
C THR A 206 -33.98 16.84 5.99
N ASP A 207 -34.69 15.72 5.80
CA ASP A 207 -36.14 15.66 5.83
C ASP A 207 -36.71 15.54 7.26
N HIS A 208 -36.05 14.75 8.13
CA HIS A 208 -36.60 14.39 9.45
C HIS A 208 -35.85 14.99 10.64
N ALA A 209 -34.64 15.54 10.43
CA ALA A 209 -33.82 16.09 11.48
C ALA A 209 -33.36 17.51 11.13
N SER A 210 -32.05 17.71 10.98
CA SER A 210 -31.46 18.94 10.47
C SER A 210 -30.27 18.56 9.61
N TRP A 211 -30.03 19.31 8.53
CA TRP A 211 -28.83 19.15 7.69
C TRP A 211 -27.52 19.19 8.50
N ARG A 212 -27.53 19.80 9.70
CA ARG A 212 -26.38 19.81 10.62
C ARG A 212 -25.94 18.42 11.05
N TRP A 213 -26.86 17.46 11.15
CA TRP A 213 -26.56 16.07 11.48
C TRP A 213 -25.73 15.35 10.42
N CYS A 214 -25.78 15.81 9.16
CA CYS A 214 -24.89 15.33 8.11
C CYS A 214 -23.41 15.54 8.47
N PHE A 215 -23.10 16.54 9.31
CA PHE A 215 -21.75 16.78 9.81
C PHE A 215 -21.53 16.22 11.22
N TYR A 216 -22.53 16.29 12.10
CA TYR A 216 -22.36 15.79 13.47
C TYR A 216 -22.21 14.27 13.54
N ILE A 217 -22.73 13.51 12.58
CA ILE A 217 -22.53 12.05 12.53
C ILE A 217 -21.04 11.68 12.49
N ASN A 218 -20.19 12.46 11.85
CA ASN A 218 -18.76 12.16 11.74
C ASN A 218 -18.02 12.24 13.08
N VAL A 219 -18.51 13.03 14.04
CA VAL A 219 -17.84 13.30 15.32
C VAL A 219 -17.73 12.04 16.20
N PRO A 220 -18.83 11.35 16.57
CA PRO A 220 -18.75 10.16 17.42
C PRO A 220 -17.94 9.03 16.76
N PHE A 221 -18.16 8.76 15.47
CA PHE A 221 -17.41 7.71 14.78
C PHE A 221 -15.93 8.08 14.60
N GLY A 222 -15.61 9.35 14.37
CA GLY A 222 -14.25 9.85 14.35
C GLY A 222 -13.54 9.68 15.70
N LEU A 223 -14.23 9.97 16.81
CA LEU A 223 -13.68 9.78 18.16
C LEU A 223 -13.43 8.30 18.47
N VAL A 224 -14.36 7.42 18.13
CA VAL A 224 -14.19 5.96 18.26
C VAL A 224 -12.98 5.49 17.44
N THR A 225 -12.89 5.95 16.20
CA THR A 225 -11.76 5.65 15.31
C THR A 225 -10.43 6.14 15.90
N LEU A 226 -10.38 7.38 16.40
CA LEU A 226 -9.21 7.96 17.03
C LEU A 226 -8.76 7.13 18.23
N ALA A 227 -9.70 6.69 19.07
CA ALA A 227 -9.42 5.84 20.22
C ALA A 227 -8.84 4.47 19.81
N VAL A 228 -9.46 3.80 18.82
CA VAL A 228 -8.99 2.51 18.30
C VAL A 228 -7.58 2.63 17.73
N ILE A 229 -7.32 3.65 16.91
CA ILE A 229 -6.00 3.87 16.32
C ILE A 229 -4.96 4.26 17.38
N ALA A 230 -5.34 5.07 18.38
CA ALA A 230 -4.44 5.46 19.46
C ALA A 230 -3.95 4.26 20.27
N VAL A 231 -4.85 3.34 20.61
CA VAL A 231 -4.58 2.19 21.48
C VAL A 231 -3.95 1.02 20.72
N VAL A 232 -4.47 0.70 19.53
CA VAL A 232 -4.15 -0.58 18.86
C VAL A 232 -3.01 -0.44 17.85
N LEU A 233 -2.90 0.70 17.14
CA LEU A 233 -1.87 0.88 16.11
C LEU A 233 -0.53 1.25 16.77
N LYS A 234 0.45 0.36 16.74
CA LYS A 234 1.84 0.65 17.16
C LYS A 234 2.74 0.52 15.94
N LEU A 235 3.09 1.65 15.35
CA LEU A 235 4.04 1.74 14.23
C LEU A 235 5.38 2.29 14.75
N PRO A 236 6.52 1.78 14.25
CA PRO A 236 7.84 2.34 14.55
C PRO A 236 7.89 3.83 14.18
N ARG A 237 8.52 4.65 15.03
CA ARG A 237 8.77 6.06 14.71
C ARG A 237 10.07 6.18 13.91
N PRO A 238 10.11 6.98 12.83
CA PRO A 238 11.36 7.29 12.15
C PRO A 238 12.36 7.92 13.12
N ALA A 239 13.63 7.47 13.08
CA ALA A 239 14.68 7.89 14.02
C ALA A 239 15.35 9.23 13.65
N VAL A 240 15.11 9.74 12.44
CA VAL A 240 15.78 10.93 11.89
C VAL A 240 14.91 12.18 12.09
N ARG A 241 15.53 13.34 12.33
CA ARG A 241 14.83 14.64 12.36
C ARG A 241 14.51 15.10 10.94
N PRO A 242 13.24 15.10 10.52
CA PRO A 242 12.89 15.49 9.16
C PRO A 242 12.92 17.01 8.97
N ARG A 243 13.27 17.45 7.77
CA ARG A 243 13.09 18.85 7.32
C ARG A 243 11.91 18.92 6.36
N LEU A 244 10.98 19.83 6.61
CA LEU A 244 9.81 20.04 5.78
C LEU A 244 10.13 21.01 4.64
N ASP A 245 9.80 20.63 3.40
CA ASP A 245 9.83 21.55 2.27
C ASP A 245 8.56 22.42 2.25
N VAL A 246 8.57 23.47 3.08
CA VAL A 246 7.45 24.42 3.18
C VAL A 246 7.25 25.20 1.88
N LEU A 247 8.33 25.49 1.16
CA LEU A 247 8.27 26.23 -0.10
C LEU A 247 7.65 25.37 -1.20
N GLY A 248 8.10 24.12 -1.34
CA GLY A 248 7.48 23.14 -2.23
C GLY A 248 6.00 22.93 -1.92
N ALA A 249 5.63 22.88 -0.63
CA ALA A 249 4.24 22.71 -0.21
C ALA A 249 3.37 23.91 -0.59
N ALA A 250 3.88 25.13 -0.39
CA ALA A 250 3.20 26.36 -0.77
C ALA A 250 3.02 26.46 -2.30
N LEU A 251 4.06 26.10 -3.07
CA LEU A 251 4.01 26.11 -4.54
C LEU A 251 3.05 25.05 -5.08
N LEU A 252 3.04 23.85 -4.50
CA LEU A 252 2.10 22.79 -4.87
C LEU A 252 0.65 23.21 -4.57
N ALA A 253 0.41 23.84 -3.41
CA ALA A 253 -0.90 24.36 -3.05
C ALA A 253 -1.35 25.46 -4.02
N ALA A 254 -0.46 26.39 -4.38
CA ALA A 254 -0.73 27.45 -5.34
C ALA A 254 -1.02 26.90 -6.75
N ALA A 255 -0.21 25.96 -7.23
CA ALA A 255 -0.38 25.31 -8.53
C ALA A 255 -1.71 24.54 -8.61
N SER A 256 -2.02 23.75 -7.58
CA SER A 256 -3.28 23.00 -7.50
C SER A 256 -4.48 23.94 -7.43
N THR A 257 -4.40 25.03 -6.66
CA THR A 257 -5.46 26.03 -6.56
C THR A 257 -5.71 26.71 -7.90
N CYS A 258 -4.65 27.17 -8.57
CA CYS A 258 -4.79 27.78 -9.88
C CYS A 258 -5.40 26.80 -10.89
N LEU A 259 -4.92 25.56 -10.91
CA LEU A 259 -5.42 24.53 -11.83
C LEU A 259 -6.89 24.19 -11.57
N VAL A 260 -7.26 23.94 -10.32
CA VAL A 260 -8.65 23.63 -9.94
C VAL A 260 -9.57 24.81 -10.24
N LEU A 261 -9.15 26.05 -9.97
CA LEU A 261 -9.96 27.23 -10.30
C LEU A 261 -10.11 27.44 -11.81
N VAL A 262 -9.05 27.25 -12.61
CA VAL A 262 -9.17 27.27 -14.08
C VAL A 262 -10.19 26.24 -14.55
N THR A 263 -10.16 25.04 -13.99
CA THR A 263 -11.10 23.97 -14.36
C THR A 263 -12.51 24.20 -13.82
N SER A 264 -12.65 24.85 -12.67
CA SER A 264 -13.95 25.08 -12.04
C SER A 264 -14.67 26.28 -12.60
N TRP A 265 -13.94 27.30 -13.04
CA TRP A 265 -14.47 28.60 -13.47
C TRP A 265 -14.36 28.83 -14.98
N GLY A 266 -13.43 28.15 -15.64
CA GLY A 266 -13.21 28.26 -17.07
C GLY A 266 -14.41 27.73 -17.83
N GLY A 267 -15.11 28.62 -18.53
CA GLY A 267 -16.32 28.29 -19.29
C GLY A 267 -17.55 28.03 -18.44
N THR A 268 -17.56 28.48 -17.18
CA THR A 268 -18.72 28.36 -16.26
C THR A 268 -19.02 29.65 -15.49
N GLU A 269 -17.98 30.34 -14.99
CA GLU A 269 -18.13 31.64 -14.32
C GLU A 269 -17.42 32.74 -15.11
N TYR A 270 -16.30 32.38 -15.76
CA TYR A 270 -15.55 33.27 -16.63
C TYR A 270 -15.30 32.59 -17.97
N ALA A 271 -15.49 33.33 -19.06
CA ALA A 271 -15.09 32.87 -20.39
C ALA A 271 -13.59 32.49 -20.40
N TRP A 272 -13.22 31.47 -21.18
CA TRP A 272 -11.84 30.99 -21.31
C TRP A 272 -10.84 32.09 -21.70
N GLY A 273 -11.27 33.08 -22.49
CA GLY A 273 -10.46 34.25 -22.88
C GLY A 273 -10.39 35.37 -21.85
N SER A 274 -11.07 35.24 -20.69
CA SER A 274 -11.07 36.24 -19.63
C SER A 274 -9.67 36.45 -19.05
N ARG A 275 -9.36 37.70 -18.68
CA ARG A 275 -8.11 38.04 -17.98
C ARG A 275 -7.93 37.21 -16.69
N THR A 276 -9.01 36.86 -16.01
CA THR A 276 -8.99 36.02 -14.79
C THR A 276 -8.50 34.61 -15.11
N ILE A 277 -9.09 33.93 -16.10
CA ILE A 277 -8.73 32.55 -16.47
C ILE A 277 -7.32 32.50 -17.08
N LEU A 278 -6.97 33.45 -17.94
CA LEU A 278 -5.62 33.56 -18.49
C LEU A 278 -4.58 33.83 -17.39
N GLY A 279 -4.91 34.69 -16.42
CA GLY A 279 -4.07 34.96 -15.24
C GLY A 279 -3.89 33.72 -14.36
N LEU A 280 -4.96 32.98 -14.08
CA LEU A 280 -4.90 31.72 -13.31
C LEU A 280 -4.15 30.63 -14.09
N THR A 281 -4.30 30.57 -15.41
CA THR A 281 -3.57 29.61 -16.27
C THR A 281 -2.08 29.92 -16.26
N ALA A 282 -1.70 31.20 -16.45
CA ALA A 282 -0.31 31.64 -16.33
C ALA A 282 0.23 31.38 -14.92
N GLY A 283 -0.57 31.66 -13.88
CA GLY A 283 -0.25 31.35 -12.48
C GLY A 283 0.01 29.86 -12.27
N ALA A 284 -0.83 28.97 -12.79
CA ALA A 284 -0.66 27.52 -12.73
C ALA A 284 0.65 27.08 -13.41
N VAL A 285 0.94 27.60 -14.61
CA VAL A 285 2.17 27.28 -15.34
C VAL A 285 3.42 27.76 -14.59
N VAL A 286 3.41 29.01 -14.11
CA VAL A 286 4.55 29.60 -13.39
C VAL A 286 4.78 28.89 -12.06
N THR A 287 3.73 28.68 -11.26
CA THR A 287 3.86 28.00 -9.96
C THR A 287 4.27 26.54 -10.11
N THR A 288 3.81 25.85 -11.16
CA THR A 288 4.28 24.49 -11.48
C THR A 288 5.74 24.48 -11.90
N ALA A 289 6.18 25.41 -12.74
CA ALA A 289 7.59 25.51 -13.15
C ALA A 289 8.50 25.83 -11.95
N LEU A 290 8.06 26.74 -11.07
CA LEU A 290 8.76 27.05 -9.82
C LEU A 290 8.78 25.85 -8.87
N PHE A 291 7.66 25.12 -8.76
CA PHE A 291 7.57 23.90 -7.95
C PHE A 291 8.62 22.87 -8.40
N VAL A 292 8.70 22.60 -9.71
CA VAL A 292 9.71 21.67 -10.26
C VAL A 292 11.14 22.16 -10.00
N ALA A 293 11.40 23.47 -10.13
CA ALA A 293 12.73 24.05 -9.89
C ALA A 293 13.15 24.02 -8.41
N VAL A 294 12.20 24.16 -7.49
CA VAL A 294 12.42 24.06 -6.03
C VAL A 294 12.59 22.60 -5.62
N GLU A 295 11.72 21.71 -6.07
CA GLU A 295 11.80 20.27 -5.80
C GLU A 295 13.12 19.64 -6.28
N HIS A 296 13.70 20.15 -7.37
CA HIS A 296 15.02 19.71 -7.83
C HIS A 296 16.16 20.09 -6.86
N ARG A 297 15.99 21.13 -6.05
CA ARG A 297 17.00 21.64 -5.10
C ARG A 297 16.70 21.29 -3.64
N ALA A 298 15.46 20.89 -3.33
CA ALA A 298 15.04 20.56 -1.99
C ALA A 298 15.80 19.35 -1.44
N ALA A 299 16.18 19.41 -0.17
CA ALA A 299 16.81 18.29 0.52
C ALA A 299 15.82 17.13 0.76
N GLU A 300 14.56 17.48 1.07
CA GLU A 300 13.46 16.54 1.32
C GLU A 300 12.24 16.89 0.44
N PRO A 301 12.32 16.65 -0.89
CA PRO A 301 11.27 16.95 -1.84
C PRO A 301 9.93 16.28 -1.46
N ILE A 302 8.80 16.97 -1.70
CA ILE A 302 7.43 16.44 -1.51
C ILE A 302 7.15 15.35 -2.53
N ILE A 303 7.54 15.54 -3.80
CA ILE A 303 7.44 14.50 -4.83
C ILE A 303 8.84 14.31 -5.44
N PRO A 304 9.66 13.40 -4.88
CA PRO A 304 11.02 13.18 -5.35
C PRO A 304 11.06 12.90 -6.86
N LEU A 305 11.75 13.74 -7.64
CA LEU A 305 11.81 13.63 -9.11
C LEU A 305 12.34 12.26 -9.60
N ARG A 306 13.08 11.55 -8.73
CA ARG A 306 13.51 10.16 -8.96
C ARG A 306 12.35 9.19 -9.19
N LEU A 307 11.15 9.44 -8.63
CA LEU A 307 9.97 8.61 -8.86
C LEU A 307 9.56 8.61 -10.32
N PHE A 308 9.72 9.75 -11.02
CA PHE A 308 9.43 9.86 -12.44
C PHE A 308 10.45 9.17 -13.35
N ARG A 309 11.55 8.62 -12.80
CA ARG A 309 12.43 7.72 -13.55
C ARG A 309 11.85 6.31 -13.65
N ASP A 310 10.93 5.95 -12.75
CA ASP A 310 10.26 4.65 -12.81
C ASP A 310 9.09 4.69 -13.80
N SER A 311 9.16 3.86 -14.83
CA SER A 311 8.10 3.77 -15.83
C SER A 311 6.75 3.35 -15.24
N VAL A 312 6.74 2.54 -14.17
CA VAL A 312 5.49 2.11 -13.52
C VAL A 312 4.80 3.32 -12.93
N PHE A 313 5.51 4.15 -12.17
CA PHE A 313 4.98 5.37 -11.56
C PHE A 313 4.37 6.33 -12.60
N ASN A 314 5.08 6.57 -13.71
CA ASN A 314 4.60 7.45 -14.77
C ASN A 314 3.35 6.89 -15.46
N VAL A 315 3.37 5.61 -15.84
CA VAL A 315 2.23 4.98 -16.53
C VAL A 315 1.02 4.93 -15.61
N THR A 316 1.17 4.55 -14.34
CA THR A 316 0.05 4.51 -13.40
C THR A 316 -0.50 5.91 -13.12
N GLY A 317 0.36 6.93 -13.04
CA GLY A 317 -0.06 8.32 -12.86
C GLY A 317 -0.86 8.83 -14.06
N LEU A 318 -0.40 8.56 -15.29
CA LEU A 318 -1.10 8.97 -16.52
C LEU A 318 -2.43 8.21 -16.72
N VAL A 319 -2.42 6.89 -16.54
CA VAL A 319 -3.67 6.09 -16.59
C VAL A 319 -4.61 6.53 -15.49
N GLY A 320 -4.10 6.82 -14.29
CA GLY A 320 -4.86 7.39 -13.18
C GLY A 320 -5.53 8.71 -13.53
N ALA A 321 -4.81 9.64 -14.18
CA ALA A 321 -5.37 10.90 -14.65
C ALA A 321 -6.47 10.68 -15.69
N VAL A 322 -6.27 9.79 -16.67
CA VAL A 322 -7.27 9.44 -17.69
C VAL A 322 -8.54 8.84 -17.07
N VAL A 323 -8.39 7.90 -16.14
CA VAL A 323 -9.56 7.34 -15.45
C VAL A 323 -10.21 8.40 -14.56
N GLY A 324 -9.44 9.33 -13.98
CA GLY A 324 -9.96 10.51 -13.29
C GLY A 324 -10.89 11.33 -14.19
N ILE A 325 -10.43 11.69 -15.39
CA ILE A 325 -11.23 12.42 -16.40
C ILE A 325 -12.57 11.71 -16.63
N ALA A 326 -12.52 10.40 -16.88
CA ALA A 326 -13.72 9.62 -17.18
C ALA A 326 -14.67 9.48 -15.99
N LEU A 327 -14.13 9.16 -14.80
CA LEU A 327 -14.92 8.94 -13.59
C LEU A 327 -15.62 10.22 -13.16
N PHE A 328 -14.89 11.33 -13.01
CA PHE A 328 -15.47 12.58 -12.54
C PHE A 328 -16.32 13.25 -13.63
N GLY A 329 -15.93 13.15 -14.91
CA GLY A 329 -16.77 13.62 -16.01
C GLY A 329 -18.14 12.91 -16.04
N ALA A 330 -18.15 11.58 -15.95
CA ALA A 330 -19.40 10.82 -15.86
C ALA A 330 -20.17 11.09 -14.57
N ALA A 331 -19.50 11.06 -13.41
CA ALA A 331 -20.15 11.24 -12.11
C ALA A 331 -20.72 12.66 -11.88
N SER A 332 -20.13 13.69 -12.49
CA SER A 332 -20.62 15.07 -12.35
C SER A 332 -21.86 15.35 -13.18
N TYR A 333 -21.99 14.72 -14.36
CA TYR A 333 -23.03 15.09 -15.32
C TYR A 333 -24.15 14.05 -15.41
N LEU A 334 -23.86 12.75 -15.27
CA LEU A 334 -24.87 11.70 -15.40
C LEU A 334 -26.05 11.83 -14.41
N PRO A 335 -25.87 12.24 -13.13
CA PRO A 335 -27.00 12.56 -12.25
C PRO A 335 -27.87 13.69 -12.78
N THR A 336 -27.23 14.72 -13.34
CA THR A 336 -27.91 15.88 -13.91
C THR A 336 -28.75 15.49 -15.12
N TYR A 337 -28.29 14.53 -15.94
CA TYR A 337 -29.11 13.93 -17.00
C TYR A 337 -30.42 13.38 -16.47
N LEU A 338 -30.32 12.47 -15.49
CA LEU A 338 -31.48 11.79 -14.93
C LEU A 338 -32.46 12.80 -14.31
N GLN A 339 -31.95 13.80 -13.59
CA GLN A 339 -32.80 14.84 -12.98
C GLN A 339 -33.49 15.74 -14.03
N MET A 340 -32.83 16.04 -15.15
CA MET A 340 -33.42 16.88 -16.21
C MET A 340 -34.40 16.12 -17.10
N VAL A 341 -34.05 14.89 -17.50
CA VAL A 341 -34.82 14.11 -18.50
C VAL A 341 -35.92 13.30 -17.83
N ASP A 342 -35.60 12.55 -16.78
CA ASP A 342 -36.55 11.67 -16.10
C ASP A 342 -37.32 12.39 -14.98
N GLY A 343 -36.94 13.63 -14.65
CA GLY A 343 -37.58 14.43 -13.60
C GLY A 343 -37.40 13.86 -12.19
N VAL A 344 -36.48 12.90 -12.02
CA VAL A 344 -36.24 12.22 -10.74
C VAL A 344 -35.59 13.17 -9.73
N SER A 345 -35.82 12.90 -8.44
CA SER A 345 -35.22 13.70 -7.36
C SER A 345 -33.69 13.55 -7.30
N ALA A 346 -33.00 14.46 -6.62
CA ALA A 346 -31.55 14.34 -6.36
C ALA A 346 -31.19 13.02 -5.66
N THR A 347 -31.99 12.61 -4.66
CA THR A 347 -31.82 11.34 -3.95
C THR A 347 -32.01 10.14 -4.88
N GLU A 348 -33.05 10.17 -5.71
CA GLU A 348 -33.33 9.09 -6.66
C GLU A 348 -32.26 9.01 -7.75
N SER A 349 -31.82 10.13 -8.34
CA SER A 349 -30.71 10.14 -9.30
C SER A 349 -29.40 9.57 -8.71
N GLY A 350 -29.15 9.81 -7.41
CA GLY A 350 -28.04 9.19 -6.68
C GLY A 350 -28.20 7.67 -6.54
N LEU A 351 -29.42 7.19 -6.25
CA LEU A 351 -29.73 5.75 -6.22
C LEU A 351 -29.65 5.11 -7.61
N LEU A 352 -29.96 5.86 -8.66
CA LEU A 352 -29.83 5.40 -10.04
C LEU A 352 -28.37 5.32 -10.49
N MET A 353 -27.40 5.85 -9.73
CA MET A 353 -25.96 5.63 -9.95
C MET A 353 -25.42 4.34 -9.33
N LEU A 354 -26.24 3.62 -8.54
CA LEU A 354 -25.83 2.38 -7.89
C LEU A 354 -25.24 1.34 -8.85
N PRO A 355 -25.76 1.13 -10.08
CA PRO A 355 -25.17 0.19 -11.02
C PRO A 355 -23.70 0.51 -11.34
N MET A 356 -23.36 1.79 -11.55
CA MET A 356 -21.98 2.22 -11.78
C MET A 356 -21.09 1.89 -10.58
N MET A 357 -21.55 2.21 -9.37
CA MET A 357 -20.80 1.96 -8.14
C MET A 357 -20.63 0.46 -7.89
N MET A 358 -21.67 -0.35 -8.14
CA MET A 358 -21.60 -1.81 -8.08
C MET A 358 -20.60 -2.37 -9.08
N GLY A 359 -20.52 -1.79 -10.28
CA GLY A 359 -19.45 -2.08 -11.24
C GLY A 359 -18.07 -1.78 -10.66
N ILE A 360 -17.86 -0.57 -10.11
CA ILE A 360 -16.56 -0.16 -9.52
C ILE A 360 -16.16 -1.10 -8.38
N VAL A 361 -17.08 -1.42 -7.49
CA VAL A 361 -16.86 -2.34 -6.37
C VAL A 361 -16.55 -3.74 -6.89
N GLY A 362 -17.39 -4.27 -7.78
CA GLY A 362 -17.24 -5.60 -8.36
C GLY A 362 -15.89 -5.75 -9.06
N GLY A 363 -15.54 -4.79 -9.91
CA GLY A 363 -14.24 -4.73 -10.58
C GLY A 363 -13.08 -4.69 -9.59
N SER A 364 -13.15 -3.83 -8.57
CA SER A 364 -12.09 -3.69 -7.56
C SER A 364 -11.90 -4.94 -6.70
N ILE A 365 -12.99 -5.60 -6.31
CA ILE A 365 -12.93 -6.84 -5.53
C ILE A 365 -12.38 -7.98 -6.39
N VAL A 366 -12.89 -8.14 -7.61
CA VAL A 366 -12.50 -9.21 -8.53
C VAL A 366 -11.02 -9.08 -8.91
N SER A 367 -10.57 -7.90 -9.36
CA SER A 367 -9.15 -7.69 -9.65
C SER A 367 -8.30 -7.87 -8.40
N GLY A 368 -8.71 -7.30 -7.25
CA GLY A 368 -7.98 -7.42 -6.00
C GLY A 368 -7.74 -8.88 -5.57
N GLN A 369 -8.79 -9.71 -5.61
CA GLN A 369 -8.71 -11.13 -5.28
C GLN A 369 -7.89 -11.93 -6.30
N LEU A 370 -8.12 -11.68 -7.59
CA LEU A 370 -7.43 -12.40 -8.65
C LEU A 370 -5.93 -12.04 -8.69
N VAL A 371 -5.56 -10.79 -8.44
CA VAL A 371 -4.14 -10.40 -8.28
C VAL A 371 -3.50 -11.13 -7.11
N THR A 372 -4.17 -11.19 -5.96
CA THR A 372 -3.66 -11.92 -4.78
C THR A 372 -3.47 -13.42 -5.08
N ARG A 373 -4.38 -14.03 -5.85
CA ARG A 373 -4.29 -15.45 -6.25
C ARG A 373 -3.21 -15.71 -7.30
N THR A 374 -3.22 -14.92 -8.39
CA THR A 374 -2.38 -15.17 -9.57
C THR A 374 -0.99 -14.55 -9.49
N GLY A 375 -0.80 -13.55 -8.62
CA GLY A 375 0.43 -12.77 -8.51
C GLY A 375 0.68 -11.82 -9.69
N ARG A 376 -0.20 -11.81 -10.70
CA ARG A 376 -0.07 -10.99 -11.91
C ARG A 376 -1.04 -9.84 -11.84
N TYR A 377 -0.57 -8.61 -12.01
CA TYR A 377 -1.43 -7.41 -11.93
C TYR A 377 -1.57 -6.66 -13.24
N ARG A 378 -0.67 -6.85 -14.21
CA ARG A 378 -0.65 -6.05 -15.45
C ARG A 378 -1.91 -6.18 -16.31
N ILE A 379 -2.54 -7.36 -16.31
CA ILE A 379 -3.68 -7.64 -17.19
C ILE A 379 -4.93 -6.84 -16.83
N TYR A 380 -5.15 -6.53 -15.55
CA TYR A 380 -6.39 -5.91 -15.09
C TYR A 380 -6.52 -4.43 -15.46
N PRO A 381 -5.47 -3.58 -15.41
CA PRO A 381 -5.54 -2.24 -15.96
C PRO A 381 -5.85 -2.22 -17.46
N ILE A 382 -5.28 -3.14 -18.23
CA ILE A 382 -5.51 -3.23 -19.68
C ILE A 382 -6.96 -3.62 -19.97
N VAL A 383 -7.44 -4.71 -19.36
CA VAL A 383 -8.83 -5.16 -19.52
C VAL A 383 -9.79 -4.11 -18.98
N GLY A 384 -9.50 -3.53 -17.81
CA GLY A 384 -10.29 -2.48 -17.19
C GLY A 384 -10.42 -1.25 -18.07
N SER A 385 -9.31 -0.75 -18.64
CA SER A 385 -9.35 0.37 -19.59
C SER A 385 -10.16 0.04 -20.84
N ALA A 386 -10.03 -1.18 -21.40
CA ALA A 386 -10.83 -1.60 -22.56
C ALA A 386 -12.33 -1.66 -22.22
N VAL A 387 -12.69 -2.21 -21.07
CA VAL A 387 -14.07 -2.25 -20.58
C VAL A 387 -14.59 -0.83 -20.32
N SER A 388 -13.78 0.08 -19.80
CA SER A 388 -14.16 1.49 -19.64
C SER A 388 -14.40 2.19 -20.98
N VAL A 389 -13.58 1.93 -22.01
CA VAL A 389 -13.81 2.43 -23.37
C VAL A 389 -15.17 1.97 -23.90
N VAL A 390 -15.49 0.67 -23.74
CA VAL A 390 -16.78 0.12 -24.15
C VAL A 390 -17.92 0.75 -23.34
N GLY A 391 -17.81 0.82 -22.01
CA GLY A 391 -18.83 1.41 -21.14
C GLY A 391 -19.11 2.89 -21.48
N MET A 392 -18.05 3.66 -21.75
CA MET A 392 -18.19 5.05 -22.18
C MET A 392 -18.85 5.16 -23.57
N GLY A 393 -18.48 4.28 -24.50
CA GLY A 393 -19.14 4.19 -25.81
C GLY A 393 -20.62 3.84 -25.69
N LEU A 394 -20.99 2.91 -24.81
CA LEU A 394 -22.39 2.55 -24.54
C LEU A 394 -23.19 3.72 -23.97
N LEU A 395 -22.62 4.48 -23.02
CA LEU A 395 -23.27 5.69 -22.50
C LEU A 395 -23.48 6.76 -23.58
N SER A 396 -22.68 6.76 -24.65
CA SER A 396 -22.89 7.68 -25.76
C SER A 396 -24.09 7.34 -26.65
N LEU A 397 -24.65 6.14 -26.48
CA LEU A 397 -25.85 5.65 -27.17
C LEU A 397 -27.14 5.90 -26.38
N LEU A 398 -27.08 6.65 -25.27
CA LEU A 398 -28.29 6.97 -24.51
C LEU A 398 -29.21 7.88 -25.33
N GLU A 399 -30.47 7.47 -25.43
CA GLU A 399 -31.58 8.22 -26.03
C GLU A 399 -32.64 8.51 -24.95
N ALA A 400 -33.59 9.44 -25.22
CA ALA A 400 -34.62 9.87 -24.26
C ALA A 400 -35.47 8.70 -23.72
N ASP A 401 -35.70 7.69 -24.54
CA ASP A 401 -36.58 6.54 -24.31
C ASP A 401 -35.83 5.29 -23.84
N THR A 402 -34.55 5.44 -23.48
CA THR A 402 -33.74 4.31 -23.02
C THR A 402 -34.30 3.70 -21.74
N SER A 403 -34.58 2.40 -21.77
CA SER A 403 -35.08 1.67 -20.60
C SER A 403 -34.14 1.79 -19.39
N PRO A 404 -34.69 1.89 -18.15
CA PRO A 404 -33.88 1.97 -16.93
C PRO A 404 -32.85 0.84 -16.77
N LEU A 405 -33.21 -0.35 -17.23
CA LEU A 405 -32.33 -1.53 -17.19
C LEU A 405 -31.13 -1.38 -18.11
N VAL A 406 -31.32 -0.76 -19.29
CA VAL A 406 -30.28 -0.60 -20.31
C VAL A 406 -29.25 0.44 -19.86
N TYR A 407 -29.68 1.62 -19.41
CA TYR A 407 -28.73 2.61 -18.91
C TYR A 407 -28.00 2.09 -17.66
N SER A 408 -28.69 1.35 -16.79
CA SER A 408 -28.07 0.71 -15.61
C SER A 408 -26.96 -0.26 -16.00
N LEU A 409 -27.18 -1.06 -17.06
CA LEU A 409 -26.15 -1.96 -17.59
C LEU A 409 -24.95 -1.19 -18.15
N TYR A 410 -25.17 -0.09 -18.88
CA TYR A 410 -24.09 0.74 -19.43
C TYR A 410 -23.23 1.35 -18.33
N GLN A 411 -23.88 1.90 -17.30
CA GLN A 411 -23.22 2.40 -16.09
C GLN A 411 -22.42 1.31 -15.38
N ALA A 412 -22.99 0.12 -15.20
CA ALA A 412 -22.32 -1.01 -14.56
C ALA A 412 -21.07 -1.46 -15.35
N VAL A 413 -21.13 -1.47 -16.68
CA VAL A 413 -19.98 -1.79 -17.55
C VAL A 413 -18.87 -0.75 -17.38
N LEU A 414 -19.20 0.55 -17.44
CA LEU A 414 -18.22 1.61 -17.20
C LEU A 414 -17.58 1.47 -15.82
N GLY A 415 -18.41 1.27 -14.80
CA GLY A 415 -17.98 1.10 -13.43
C GLY A 415 -17.04 -0.10 -13.25
N LEU A 416 -17.38 -1.25 -13.86
CA LEU A 416 -16.56 -2.46 -13.85
C LEU A 416 -15.15 -2.19 -14.40
N GLY A 417 -15.07 -1.49 -15.53
CA GLY A 417 -13.79 -1.08 -16.10
C GLY A 417 -12.97 -0.22 -15.14
N ILE A 418 -13.60 0.82 -14.57
CA ILE A 418 -12.94 1.74 -13.62
C ILE A 418 -12.43 0.99 -12.38
N GLY A 419 -13.24 0.07 -11.83
CA GLY A 419 -12.88 -0.72 -10.65
C GLY A 419 -11.68 -1.64 -10.86
N LEU A 420 -11.62 -2.29 -12.04
CA LEU A 420 -10.49 -3.14 -12.43
C LEU A 420 -9.18 -2.35 -12.51
N VAL A 421 -9.24 -1.08 -12.91
CA VAL A 421 -8.06 -0.21 -12.99
C VAL A 421 -7.68 0.35 -11.61
N MET A 422 -8.63 0.95 -10.88
CA MET A 422 -8.38 1.75 -9.68
C MET A 422 -7.59 1.03 -8.58
N SER A 423 -8.06 -0.17 -8.22
CA SER A 423 -7.46 -1.00 -7.17
C SER A 423 -6.03 -1.42 -7.52
N VAL A 424 -5.75 -1.62 -8.81
CA VAL A 424 -4.49 -2.18 -9.30
C VAL A 424 -3.44 -1.10 -9.52
N LEU A 425 -3.80 0.11 -9.95
CA LEU A 425 -2.83 1.21 -10.10
C LEU A 425 -2.16 1.55 -8.77
N VAL A 426 -2.94 1.64 -7.69
CA VAL A 426 -2.41 1.91 -6.34
C VAL A 426 -1.46 0.81 -5.92
N LEU A 427 -1.85 -0.46 -6.11
CA LEU A 427 -1.01 -1.61 -5.81
C LEU A 427 0.30 -1.61 -6.61
N ALA A 428 0.23 -1.32 -7.91
CA ALA A 428 1.38 -1.27 -8.80
C ALA A 428 2.39 -0.19 -8.37
N VAL A 429 1.91 1.00 -8.03
CA VAL A 429 2.75 2.08 -7.47
C VAL A 429 3.40 1.63 -6.17
N GLN A 430 2.61 1.11 -5.24
CA GLN A 430 3.09 0.63 -3.93
C GLN A 430 4.11 -0.51 -4.04
N ASN A 431 4.05 -1.33 -5.08
CA ASN A 431 5.02 -2.41 -5.33
C ASN A 431 6.28 -1.91 -6.06
N SER A 432 6.20 -0.78 -6.76
CA SER A 432 7.31 -0.27 -7.59
C SER A 432 8.31 0.59 -6.83
N VAL A 433 7.92 1.13 -5.67
CA VAL A 433 8.69 2.13 -4.93
C VAL A 433 9.27 1.58 -3.62
N ARG A 434 10.29 2.26 -3.10
CA ARG A 434 10.91 1.93 -1.82
C ARG A 434 9.93 2.18 -0.65
N PRO A 435 10.03 1.43 0.46
CA PRO A 435 9.19 1.63 1.63
C PRO A 435 9.18 3.07 2.18
N SER A 436 10.31 3.78 2.07
CA SER A 436 10.45 5.19 2.49
C SER A 436 9.67 6.18 1.63
N ASP A 437 9.37 5.82 0.38
CA ASP A 437 8.70 6.69 -0.59
C ASP A 437 7.24 6.25 -0.83
N LEU A 438 6.76 5.25 -0.08
CA LEU A 438 5.50 4.58 -0.36
C LEU A 438 4.27 5.49 -0.12
N GLY A 439 4.28 6.30 0.93
CA GLY A 439 3.22 7.26 1.20
C GLY A 439 3.17 8.33 0.11
N THR A 440 4.33 8.89 -0.20
CA THR A 440 4.55 9.92 -1.23
C THR A 440 4.12 9.45 -2.62
N ALA A 441 4.49 8.24 -3.04
CA ALA A 441 4.13 7.72 -4.35
C ALA A 441 2.62 7.41 -4.46
N THR A 442 2.05 6.81 -3.41
CA THR A 442 0.62 6.51 -3.34
C THR A 442 -0.21 7.79 -3.40
N SER A 443 0.18 8.82 -2.65
CA SER A 443 -0.52 10.10 -2.64
C SER A 443 -0.38 10.86 -3.95
N ALA A 444 0.82 10.88 -4.55
CA ALA A 444 1.04 11.49 -5.86
C ALA A 444 0.15 10.85 -6.94
N ASN A 445 0.02 9.51 -6.94
CA ASN A 445 -0.86 8.81 -7.88
C ASN A 445 -2.34 9.19 -7.69
N ASN A 446 -2.82 9.29 -6.44
CA ASN A 446 -4.18 9.76 -6.15
C ASN A 446 -4.38 11.24 -6.54
N TYR A 447 -3.35 12.07 -6.38
CA TYR A 447 -3.35 13.48 -6.76
C TYR A 447 -3.48 13.66 -8.27
N PHE A 448 -2.68 12.94 -9.09
CA PHE A 448 -2.81 12.98 -10.55
C PHE A 448 -4.19 12.54 -11.03
N ARG A 449 -4.78 11.53 -10.38
CA ARG A 449 -6.16 11.12 -10.66
C ARG A 449 -7.15 12.26 -10.35
N GLN A 450 -7.02 12.93 -9.21
CA GLN A 450 -7.93 14.05 -8.87
C GLN A 450 -7.77 15.23 -9.81
N ILE A 451 -6.54 15.59 -10.20
CA ILE A 451 -6.31 16.59 -11.25
C ILE A 451 -7.00 16.18 -12.54
N GLY A 452 -6.83 14.94 -12.98
CA GLY A 452 -7.52 14.42 -14.16
C GLY A 452 -9.03 14.56 -14.03
N GLY A 453 -9.58 14.28 -12.84
CA GLY A 453 -10.99 14.48 -12.56
C GLY A 453 -11.47 15.92 -12.70
N SER A 454 -10.77 16.88 -12.12
CA SER A 454 -11.09 18.31 -12.23
C SER A 454 -11.02 18.81 -13.68
N VAL A 455 -9.95 18.43 -14.40
CA VAL A 455 -9.80 18.76 -15.83
C VAL A 455 -10.92 18.12 -16.66
N GLY A 456 -11.28 16.88 -16.37
CA GLY A 456 -12.36 16.18 -17.07
C GLY A 456 -13.72 16.83 -16.88
N ALA A 457 -14.05 17.23 -15.65
CA ALA A 457 -15.28 17.95 -15.35
C ALA A 457 -15.35 19.29 -16.11
N ALA A 458 -14.25 20.04 -16.17
CA ALA A 458 -14.18 21.33 -16.89
C ALA A 458 -14.39 21.20 -18.39
N ILE A 459 -13.70 20.23 -19.00
CA ILE A 459 -13.83 19.93 -20.43
C ILE A 459 -15.27 19.52 -20.72
N PHE A 460 -15.87 18.68 -19.88
CA PHE A 460 -17.27 18.28 -19.99
C PHE A 460 -18.22 19.46 -19.93
N GLY A 461 -18.06 20.33 -18.92
CA GLY A 461 -18.90 21.51 -18.76
C GLY A 461 -18.83 22.43 -19.96
N THR A 462 -17.63 22.71 -20.45
CA THR A 462 -17.44 23.56 -21.64
C THR A 462 -18.05 22.94 -22.89
N LEU A 463 -17.86 21.64 -23.11
CA LEU A 463 -18.44 20.93 -24.25
C LEU A 463 -19.98 20.92 -24.18
N LEU A 464 -20.54 20.70 -22.98
CA LEU A 464 -21.98 20.69 -22.76
C LEU A 464 -22.58 22.09 -22.96
N ALA A 465 -21.99 23.12 -22.38
CA ALA A 465 -22.45 24.49 -22.55
C ALA A 465 -22.48 24.91 -24.03
N GLY A 466 -21.40 24.62 -24.77
CA GLY A 466 -21.34 24.91 -26.21
C GLY A 466 -22.38 24.15 -27.02
N ARG A 467 -22.50 22.82 -26.81
CA ARG A 467 -23.47 21.99 -27.54
C ARG A 467 -24.91 22.31 -27.20
N LEU A 468 -25.18 22.63 -25.95
CA LEU A 468 -26.51 23.01 -25.49
C LEU A 468 -26.89 24.38 -26.08
N SER A 469 -25.97 25.35 -26.10
CA SER A 469 -26.17 26.64 -26.76
C SER A 469 -26.48 26.47 -28.25
N ASP A 470 -25.71 25.65 -28.97
CA ASP A 470 -25.97 25.33 -30.38
C ASP A 470 -27.35 24.66 -30.59
N ALA A 471 -27.69 23.67 -29.74
CA ALA A 471 -28.96 22.95 -29.83
C ALA A 471 -30.17 23.84 -29.53
N LEU A 472 -30.04 24.75 -28.56
CA LEU A 472 -31.07 25.73 -28.20
C LEU A 472 -31.23 26.80 -29.29
N GLY A 473 -30.14 27.26 -29.90
CA GLY A 473 -30.18 28.23 -31.00
C GLY A 473 -30.94 27.74 -32.25
N VAL A 474 -31.00 26.42 -32.46
CA VAL A 474 -31.77 25.79 -33.54
C VAL A 474 -33.25 25.59 -33.17
N ARG A 475 -33.56 25.42 -31.87
CA ARG A 475 -34.87 24.96 -31.39
C ARG A 475 -35.75 26.05 -30.81
N LEU A 476 -35.19 27.15 -30.33
CA LEU A 476 -35.99 28.25 -29.81
C LEU A 476 -36.42 29.22 -30.91
N PRO A 477 -37.66 29.76 -30.84
CA PRO A 477 -38.08 30.87 -31.68
C PRO A 477 -37.14 32.07 -31.48
N THR A 478 -36.78 32.75 -32.56
CA THR A 478 -36.03 34.03 -32.50
C THR A 478 -36.75 35.01 -31.59
N GLY A 479 -36.20 35.28 -30.40
CA GLY A 479 -36.75 36.22 -29.41
C GLY A 479 -37.09 35.62 -28.04
N ALA A 480 -36.96 34.30 -27.83
CA ALA A 480 -37.10 33.72 -26.49
C ALA A 480 -35.86 34.01 -25.63
N GLU A 481 -36.00 34.83 -24.59
CA GLU A 481 -34.98 35.02 -23.56
C GLU A 481 -34.95 33.79 -22.66
N LEU A 482 -33.98 32.91 -22.88
CA LEU A 482 -33.65 31.90 -21.89
C LEU A 482 -32.75 32.52 -20.81
N PRO A 483 -32.85 32.05 -19.55
CA PRO A 483 -31.78 32.23 -18.59
C PRO A 483 -30.46 31.72 -19.19
N ASP A 484 -29.32 32.25 -18.73
CA ASP A 484 -28.02 31.75 -19.17
C ASP A 484 -27.99 30.21 -19.03
N PRO A 485 -27.55 29.46 -20.06
CA PRO A 485 -27.50 27.99 -20.03
C PRO A 485 -26.82 27.40 -18.79
N GLU A 486 -25.94 28.20 -18.17
CA GLU A 486 -25.13 27.88 -16.98
C GLU A 486 -25.89 28.10 -15.66
N SER A 487 -26.99 28.85 -15.67
CA SER A 487 -27.86 29.14 -14.52
C SER A 487 -29.09 28.23 -14.43
N ILE A 488 -29.34 27.43 -15.48
CA ILE A 488 -30.54 26.62 -15.59
C ILE A 488 -30.40 25.34 -14.75
N THR A 489 -31.04 25.36 -13.58
CA THR A 489 -31.16 24.20 -12.70
C THR A 489 -32.34 23.33 -13.11
N PRO A 490 -32.37 22.03 -12.76
CA PRO A 490 -33.53 21.18 -13.01
C PRO A 490 -34.84 21.79 -12.48
N GLN A 491 -34.77 22.49 -11.35
CA GLN A 491 -35.92 23.18 -10.75
C GLN A 491 -36.41 24.33 -11.63
N ILE A 492 -35.50 25.10 -12.23
CA ILE A 492 -35.84 26.20 -13.15
C ILE A 492 -36.45 25.62 -14.43
N VAL A 493 -35.88 24.54 -15.00
CA VAL A 493 -36.42 23.85 -16.19
C VAL A 493 -37.84 23.35 -15.95
N HIS A 494 -38.07 22.66 -14.83
CA HIS A 494 -39.40 22.10 -14.51
C HIS A 494 -40.45 23.18 -14.22
N ALA A 495 -40.01 24.38 -13.85
CA ALA A 495 -40.86 25.55 -13.65
C ALA A 495 -41.12 26.37 -14.94
N MET A 496 -40.44 26.06 -16.06
CA MET A 496 -40.66 26.74 -17.34
C MET A 496 -42.02 26.40 -17.96
N GLU A 497 -42.48 27.26 -18.86
CA GLU A 497 -43.65 26.97 -19.70
C GLU A 497 -43.44 25.64 -20.46
N PRO A 498 -44.46 24.77 -20.57
CA PRO A 498 -44.30 23.40 -21.10
C PRO A 498 -43.58 23.32 -22.44
N ALA A 499 -43.86 24.25 -23.36
CA ALA A 499 -43.20 24.29 -24.67
C ALA A 499 -41.70 24.63 -24.60
N LEU A 500 -41.32 25.53 -23.69
CA LEU A 500 -39.91 25.89 -23.46
C LEU A 500 -39.16 24.77 -22.72
N ARG A 501 -39.82 24.17 -21.72
CA ARG A 501 -39.30 23.02 -20.97
C ARG A 501 -39.01 21.85 -21.89
N ASP A 502 -39.97 21.48 -22.73
CA ASP A 502 -39.83 20.32 -23.62
C ASP A 502 -38.75 20.58 -24.69
N ALA A 503 -38.66 21.81 -25.22
CA ALA A 503 -37.58 22.20 -26.14
C ALA A 503 -36.19 22.15 -25.46
N TYR A 504 -36.11 22.57 -24.20
CA TYR A 504 -34.87 22.53 -23.42
C TYR A 504 -34.45 21.09 -23.09
N ILE A 505 -35.38 20.25 -22.62
CA ILE A 505 -35.12 18.83 -22.32
C ILE A 505 -34.65 18.11 -23.59
N GLN A 506 -35.29 18.34 -24.74
CA GLN A 506 -34.87 17.74 -26.01
C GLN A 506 -33.50 18.25 -26.48
N ALA A 507 -33.19 19.54 -26.31
CA ALA A 507 -31.85 20.07 -26.54
C ALA A 507 -30.79 19.42 -25.65
N TYR A 508 -31.13 19.19 -24.39
CA TYR A 508 -30.28 18.56 -23.41
C TYR A 508 -30.04 17.06 -23.71
N VAL A 509 -31.10 16.33 -24.08
CA VAL A 509 -31.01 14.92 -24.51
C VAL A 509 -30.14 14.76 -25.75
N ASP A 510 -30.17 15.69 -26.70
CA ASP A 510 -29.29 15.59 -27.88
C ASP A 510 -27.85 15.98 -27.62
N ALA A 511 -27.64 16.97 -26.73
CA ALA A 511 -26.32 17.46 -26.41
C ALA A 511 -25.54 16.44 -25.58
N MET A 512 -26.17 15.85 -24.56
CA MET A 512 -25.46 15.20 -23.48
C MET A 512 -24.87 13.81 -23.78
N PRO A 513 -25.64 12.82 -24.29
CA PRO A 513 -25.12 11.48 -24.60
C PRO A 513 -23.94 11.53 -25.57
N ARG A 514 -24.03 12.39 -26.59
CA ARG A 514 -22.95 12.57 -27.58
C ARG A 514 -21.67 13.14 -26.99
N ILE A 515 -21.72 13.78 -25.82
CA ILE A 515 -20.53 14.28 -25.14
C ILE A 515 -19.69 13.15 -24.55
N PHE A 516 -20.32 12.04 -24.11
CA PHE A 516 -19.58 10.85 -23.66
C PHE A 516 -18.68 10.26 -24.76
N LEU A 517 -19.05 10.44 -26.04
CA LEU A 517 -18.23 10.02 -27.17
C LEU A 517 -16.87 10.74 -27.22
N TYR A 518 -16.79 11.99 -26.75
CA TYR A 518 -15.51 12.72 -26.65
C TYR A 518 -14.56 12.15 -25.59
N LEU A 519 -15.06 11.37 -24.61
CA LEU A 519 -14.19 10.66 -23.65
C LEU A 519 -13.66 9.34 -24.16
N VAL A 520 -14.29 8.77 -25.20
CA VAL A 520 -13.84 7.49 -25.77
C VAL A 520 -12.39 7.59 -26.25
N PRO A 521 -11.97 8.61 -27.03
CA PRO A 521 -10.55 8.79 -27.40
C PRO A 521 -9.62 8.94 -26.19
N VAL A 522 -10.06 9.64 -25.14
CA VAL A 522 -9.26 9.84 -23.91
C VAL A 522 -9.05 8.51 -23.18
N LEU A 523 -10.09 7.69 -23.08
CA LEU A 523 -10.00 6.35 -22.50
C LEU A 523 -9.20 5.38 -23.39
N VAL A 524 -9.28 5.50 -24.72
CA VAL A 524 -8.43 4.75 -25.66
C VAL A 524 -6.97 5.11 -25.46
N LEU A 525 -6.63 6.38 -25.24
CA LEU A 525 -5.28 6.79 -24.86
C LEU A 525 -4.87 6.15 -23.52
N GLY A 526 -5.77 6.12 -22.53
CA GLY A 526 -5.54 5.40 -21.27
C GLY A 526 -5.25 3.91 -21.47
N LEU A 527 -6.00 3.26 -22.37
CA LEU A 527 -5.77 1.86 -22.74
C LEU A 527 -4.41 1.66 -23.40
N ILE A 528 -4.02 2.53 -24.33
CA ILE A 528 -2.69 2.51 -24.96
C ILE A 528 -1.60 2.65 -23.90
N LEU A 529 -1.74 3.61 -22.98
CA LEU A 529 -0.81 3.81 -21.88
C LEU A 529 -0.74 2.59 -20.95
N ALA A 530 -1.86 1.94 -20.66
CA ALA A 530 -1.91 0.73 -19.83
C ALA A 530 -1.08 -0.44 -20.42
N PHE A 531 -0.93 -0.54 -21.75
CA PHE A 531 -0.06 -1.55 -22.36
C PHE A 531 1.43 -1.36 -22.01
N PHE A 532 1.87 -0.13 -21.75
CA PHE A 532 3.25 0.17 -21.33
C PHE A 532 3.52 -0.11 -19.86
N LEU A 533 2.51 -0.52 -19.08
CA LEU A 533 2.68 -0.89 -17.69
C LEU A 533 3.60 -2.11 -17.58
N LYS A 534 4.78 -1.94 -16.98
CA LYS A 534 5.71 -3.03 -16.72
C LYS A 534 5.28 -3.79 -15.48
N GLU A 535 5.29 -5.12 -15.58
CA GLU A 535 5.01 -6.01 -14.46
C GLU A 535 6.28 -6.24 -13.65
N LYS A 536 6.34 -5.71 -12.43
CA LYS A 536 7.36 -6.07 -11.45
C LYS A 536 6.78 -7.20 -10.60
N PRO A 537 7.48 -8.33 -10.39
CA PRO A 537 6.96 -9.39 -9.54
C PRO A 537 6.58 -8.84 -8.16
N LEU A 538 5.45 -9.31 -7.61
CA LEU A 538 5.06 -8.97 -6.25
C LEU A 538 6.08 -9.62 -5.31
N VAL A 539 7.02 -8.82 -4.80
CA VAL A 539 8.09 -9.33 -3.95
C VAL A 539 7.48 -9.67 -2.60
N SER A 540 7.51 -10.96 -2.27
CA SER A 540 7.28 -11.44 -0.91
C SER A 540 8.54 -11.10 -0.12
N HIS A 541 8.67 -9.86 0.37
CA HIS A 541 9.78 -9.55 1.29
C HIS A 541 9.57 -10.33 2.59
N HIS A 542 10.27 -11.46 2.68
CA HIS A 542 11.00 -11.98 3.86
C HIS A 542 12.12 -12.98 3.46
N SER A 543 12.38 -13.25 2.18
CA SER A 543 13.65 -13.89 1.79
C SER A 543 14.73 -12.81 1.62
N PRO A 544 15.82 -12.80 2.42
CA PRO A 544 17.01 -12.06 2.03
C PRO A 544 17.43 -12.57 0.65
N GLU A 545 17.60 -11.62 -0.25
CA GLU A 545 18.13 -11.79 -1.59
C GLU A 545 19.41 -12.63 -1.51
N ALA A 546 19.30 -13.90 -1.91
CA ALA A 546 20.45 -14.69 -2.30
C ALA A 546 21.04 -13.97 -3.51
N ALA A 547 22.10 -13.20 -3.27
CA ALA A 547 22.96 -12.75 -4.35
C ALA A 547 23.35 -13.99 -5.14
N GLU A 548 22.87 -14.05 -6.38
CA GLU A 548 23.01 -15.15 -7.30
C GLU A 548 24.49 -15.54 -7.42
N THR A 549 24.85 -16.69 -6.84
CA THR A 549 26.06 -17.43 -7.17
C THR A 549 25.89 -17.97 -8.59
N THR A 550 26.00 -17.09 -9.58
CA THR A 550 26.15 -17.47 -10.97
C THR A 550 27.43 -18.30 -11.03
N THR A 551 27.26 -19.60 -11.22
CA THR A 551 28.33 -20.61 -11.30
C THR A 551 29.08 -20.39 -12.61
N THR A 552 29.88 -19.33 -12.66
CA THR A 552 30.78 -19.08 -13.79
C THR A 552 31.95 -20.04 -13.61
N GLN A 553 32.01 -21.08 -14.45
CA GLN A 553 33.18 -21.94 -14.55
C GLN A 553 34.41 -21.08 -14.81
N ILE A 554 35.32 -21.01 -13.84
CA ILE A 554 36.58 -20.27 -13.96
C ILE A 554 37.51 -21.07 -14.88
N PRO A 555 37.97 -20.50 -16.02
CA PRO A 555 38.98 -21.13 -16.86
C PRO A 555 40.31 -21.24 -16.14
N ALA A 556 40.98 -22.38 -16.28
CA ALA A 556 42.34 -22.58 -15.76
C ALA A 556 43.40 -21.98 -16.71
N ALA A 557 44.15 -20.98 -16.25
CA ALA A 557 45.45 -20.51 -16.78
C ALA A 557 45.88 -19.28 -15.94
N ARG A 558 47.13 -18.92 -15.68
CA ARG A 558 48.49 -19.43 -15.92
C ARG A 558 49.34 -18.72 -14.84
N ALA A 559 50.34 -19.38 -14.28
CA ALA A 559 51.27 -18.72 -13.37
C ALA A 559 52.27 -17.88 -14.19
N ASP A 560 52.16 -16.56 -14.15
CA ASP A 560 53.24 -15.65 -14.56
C ASP A 560 53.81 -14.93 -13.34
N SER A 561 55.10 -15.15 -13.16
CA SER A 561 55.97 -14.59 -12.12
C SER A 561 56.39 -13.16 -12.46
N GLY A 562 56.02 -12.21 -11.60
CA GLY A 562 56.54 -10.84 -11.64
C GLY A 562 56.28 -10.12 -10.31
N HIS A 563 57.15 -10.34 -9.31
CA HIS A 563 57.12 -9.63 -8.03
C HIS A 563 57.63 -8.19 -8.19
N LEU A 564 56.76 -7.19 -7.97
CA LEU A 564 57.15 -5.85 -7.53
C LEU A 564 56.98 -5.80 -6.01
N ALA A 565 57.97 -5.22 -5.31
CA ALA A 565 58.06 -5.19 -3.85
C ALA A 565 56.87 -4.45 -3.22
N GLY A 566 55.86 -5.20 -2.81
CA GLY A 566 54.68 -4.69 -2.11
C GLY A 566 54.82 -4.74 -0.58
N VAL A 567 54.05 -3.91 0.12
CA VAL A 567 54.00 -3.92 1.60
C VAL A 567 53.33 -5.23 2.06
N PRO A 568 53.96 -6.02 2.96
CA PRO A 568 53.42 -7.32 3.36
C PRO A 568 52.31 -7.18 4.41
N VAL A 569 51.17 -7.79 4.13
CA VAL A 569 50.08 -8.09 5.06
C VAL A 569 50.26 -9.54 5.49
N HIS A 570 50.56 -9.76 6.76
CA HIS A 570 50.81 -11.10 7.32
C HIS A 570 49.95 -11.32 8.57
N GLY A 571 49.83 -12.55 9.02
CA GLY A 571 49.07 -12.88 10.22
C GLY A 571 48.75 -14.36 10.25
N SER A 572 47.74 -14.75 11.04
CA SER A 572 47.32 -16.13 11.15
C SER A 572 45.81 -16.31 11.01
N VAL A 573 45.40 -17.43 10.43
CA VAL A 573 44.00 -17.86 10.38
C VAL A 573 43.75 -18.79 11.53
N GLN A 574 42.79 -18.44 12.39
CA GLN A 574 42.50 -19.11 13.66
C GLN A 574 41.02 -19.48 13.77
N HIS A 575 40.71 -20.41 14.65
CA HIS A 575 39.38 -20.70 15.16
C HIS A 575 39.04 -19.76 16.33
N PRO A 576 37.76 -19.66 16.75
CA PRO A 576 37.36 -18.84 17.91
C PRO A 576 37.99 -19.28 19.24
N ASP A 577 38.51 -20.50 19.31
CA ASP A 577 39.21 -21.05 20.48
C ASP A 577 40.74 -20.78 20.47
N GLY A 578 41.23 -20.06 19.45
CA GLY A 578 42.64 -19.71 19.28
C GLY A 578 43.50 -20.79 18.62
N THR A 579 42.92 -21.93 18.22
CA THR A 579 43.64 -22.95 17.43
C THR A 579 43.78 -22.51 15.97
N THR A 580 44.81 -22.98 15.26
CA THR A 580 45.12 -22.50 13.91
C THR A 580 44.36 -23.27 12.83
N VAL A 581 43.94 -22.57 11.76
CA VAL A 581 43.26 -23.16 10.60
C VAL A 581 44.27 -23.34 9.47
N PRO A 582 44.74 -24.57 9.20
CA PRO A 582 45.72 -24.82 8.15
C PRO A 582 45.08 -24.75 6.76
N ARG A 583 45.85 -24.31 5.77
CA ARG A 583 45.47 -24.29 4.34
C ARG A 583 44.17 -23.52 4.03
N ALA A 584 43.84 -22.51 4.82
CA ALA A 584 42.78 -21.57 4.49
C ALA A 584 43.18 -20.79 3.24
N ALA A 585 42.30 -20.72 2.24
CA ALA A 585 42.51 -19.90 1.06
C ALA A 585 42.31 -18.42 1.42
N LEU A 586 43.29 -17.58 1.12
CA LEU A 586 43.22 -16.14 1.32
C LEU A 586 43.23 -15.40 0.00
N THR A 587 42.32 -14.45 -0.14
CA THR A 587 42.22 -13.57 -1.31
C THR A 587 42.16 -12.13 -0.83
N LEU A 588 43.03 -11.29 -1.38
CA LEU A 588 43.07 -9.86 -1.10
C LEU A 588 42.50 -9.11 -2.30
N ILE A 589 41.53 -8.24 -2.06
CA ILE A 589 40.88 -7.40 -3.08
C ILE A 589 41.01 -5.92 -2.73
N ASP A 590 41.02 -5.03 -3.72
CA ASP A 590 40.94 -3.57 -3.51
C ASP A 590 39.49 -3.10 -3.31
N VAL A 591 39.32 -1.80 -3.03
CA VAL A 591 38.00 -1.16 -2.84
C VAL A 591 37.16 -1.11 -4.12
N GLN A 592 37.76 -1.36 -5.29
CA GLN A 592 37.08 -1.48 -6.58
C GLN A 592 36.70 -2.94 -6.90
N GLY A 593 37.03 -3.89 -6.02
CA GLY A 593 36.75 -5.32 -6.17
C GLY A 593 37.73 -6.07 -7.06
N GLN A 594 38.84 -5.46 -7.47
CA GLN A 594 39.89 -6.16 -8.22
C GLN A 594 40.74 -7.01 -7.27
N GLN A 595 41.08 -8.22 -7.71
CA GLN A 595 41.93 -9.12 -6.94
C GLN A 595 43.40 -8.65 -7.02
N ILE A 596 43.96 -8.36 -5.85
CA ILE A 596 45.31 -7.83 -5.69
C ILE A 596 46.31 -8.93 -5.35
N GLY A 597 45.90 -9.93 -4.56
CA GLY A 597 46.77 -11.03 -4.15
C GLY A 597 45.98 -12.27 -3.73
N ARG A 598 46.60 -13.45 -3.83
CA ARG A 598 46.01 -14.71 -3.38
C ARG A 598 47.10 -15.61 -2.80
N GLY A 599 46.77 -16.33 -1.74
CA GLY A 599 47.64 -17.28 -1.08
C GLY A 599 46.86 -18.28 -0.24
N ALA A 600 47.56 -19.06 0.55
CA ALA A 600 46.98 -19.96 1.52
C ALA A 600 47.73 -19.84 2.85
N SER A 601 47.07 -20.12 3.97
CA SER A 601 47.76 -20.26 5.25
C SER A 601 48.62 -21.53 5.26
N GLY A 602 49.76 -21.46 5.93
CA GLY A 602 50.65 -22.59 6.20
C GLY A 602 50.01 -23.63 7.12
N GLU A 603 50.75 -24.71 7.42
CA GLU A 603 50.29 -25.73 8.38
C GLU A 603 50.21 -25.20 9.81
N ASP A 604 50.95 -24.13 10.11
CA ASP A 604 50.88 -23.36 11.35
C ASP A 604 49.80 -22.27 11.32
N GLY A 605 48.97 -22.21 10.27
CA GLY A 605 47.92 -21.21 10.07
C GLY A 605 48.41 -19.83 9.69
N ARG A 606 49.72 -19.60 9.55
CA ARG A 606 50.27 -18.28 9.19
C ARG A 606 50.18 -18.00 7.69
N TYR A 607 49.97 -16.75 7.32
CA TYR A 607 49.94 -16.31 5.94
C TYR A 607 50.70 -15.00 5.75
N ALA A 608 51.13 -14.74 4.51
CA ALA A 608 51.69 -13.46 4.09
C ALA A 608 51.26 -13.17 2.63
N LEU A 609 50.76 -11.97 2.39
CA LEU A 609 50.33 -11.45 1.09
C LEU A 609 50.90 -10.05 0.89
N SER A 610 51.25 -9.65 -0.32
CA SER A 610 51.80 -8.32 -0.60
C SER A 610 50.77 -7.43 -1.29
N VAL A 611 50.73 -6.14 -0.93
CA VAL A 611 49.93 -5.11 -1.63
C VAL A 611 50.81 -4.16 -2.45
N PRO A 612 50.34 -3.67 -3.60
CA PRO A 612 51.11 -2.81 -4.49
C PRO A 612 51.32 -1.38 -3.97
N GLY A 613 50.54 -0.92 -2.99
CA GLY A 613 50.70 0.42 -2.41
C GLY A 613 49.81 0.68 -1.19
N ALA A 614 49.97 1.83 -0.55
CA ALA A 614 49.15 2.24 0.57
C ALA A 614 47.68 2.43 0.14
N GLY A 615 46.73 1.92 0.93
CA GLY A 615 45.32 1.95 0.60
C GLY A 615 44.48 1.02 1.47
N SER A 616 43.15 1.05 1.27
CA SER A 616 42.22 0.11 1.88
C SER A 616 42.04 -1.11 0.99
N TYR A 617 42.08 -2.29 1.58
CA TYR A 617 41.91 -3.58 0.95
C TYR A 617 40.93 -4.42 1.78
N VAL A 618 40.41 -5.49 1.19
CA VAL A 618 39.61 -6.50 1.90
C VAL A 618 40.30 -7.84 1.77
N LEU A 619 40.58 -8.46 2.91
CA LEU A 619 41.12 -9.82 3.00
C LEU A 619 39.96 -10.79 3.23
N ILE A 620 39.80 -11.74 2.32
CA ILE A 620 38.80 -12.80 2.40
C ILE A 620 39.54 -14.11 2.70
N ALA A 621 39.27 -14.71 3.85
CA ALA A 621 39.75 -16.04 4.21
C ALA A 621 38.62 -17.07 4.13
N ALA A 622 38.89 -18.23 3.54
CA ALA A 622 37.94 -19.33 3.44
C ALA A 622 38.64 -20.67 3.65
N ALA A 623 38.03 -21.55 4.44
CA ALA A 623 38.49 -22.93 4.65
C ALA A 623 37.30 -23.88 4.60
N GLY A 624 37.51 -25.13 4.19
CA GLY A 624 36.44 -26.14 4.18
C GLY A 624 35.84 -26.32 5.58
N GLY A 625 34.51 -26.38 5.68
CA GLY A 625 33.80 -26.52 6.97
C GLY A 625 33.72 -25.25 7.82
N HIS A 626 34.12 -24.09 7.27
CA HIS A 626 34.12 -22.81 7.97
C HIS A 626 33.38 -21.75 7.17
N GLN A 627 32.77 -20.78 7.86
CA GLN A 627 32.22 -19.60 7.17
C GLN A 627 33.36 -18.71 6.64
N PRO A 628 33.33 -18.31 5.35
CA PRO A 628 34.29 -17.34 4.82
C PRO A 628 34.18 -16.02 5.58
N GLN A 629 35.32 -15.44 5.95
CA GLN A 629 35.37 -14.17 6.64
C GLN A 629 36.05 -13.12 5.75
N ALA A 630 35.40 -11.97 5.58
CA ALA A 630 35.96 -10.80 4.91
C ALA A 630 36.32 -9.74 5.96
N VAL A 631 37.58 -9.31 5.98
CA VAL A 631 38.11 -8.33 6.93
C VAL A 631 38.73 -7.18 6.15
N SER A 632 38.29 -5.95 6.41
CA SER A 632 38.88 -4.76 5.82
C SER A 632 40.22 -4.45 6.48
N VAL A 633 41.26 -4.22 5.68
CA VAL A 633 42.61 -3.88 6.12
C VAL A 633 43.07 -2.59 5.46
N THR A 634 43.59 -1.65 6.25
CA THR A 634 44.20 -0.41 5.74
C THR A 634 45.70 -0.55 5.82
N VAL A 635 46.36 -0.54 4.66
CA VAL A 635 47.81 -0.71 4.55
C VAL A 635 48.47 0.64 4.31
N GLY A 636 49.46 0.99 5.13
CA GLY A 636 50.31 2.17 4.95
C GLY A 636 51.68 1.80 4.37
N GLU A 637 52.73 2.53 4.76
CA GLU A 637 54.13 2.28 4.37
C GLU A 637 54.81 1.16 5.17
N ARG A 638 54.14 0.59 6.19
CA ARG A 638 54.70 -0.44 7.08
C ARG A 638 53.92 -1.76 6.95
N PRO A 639 54.58 -2.91 7.17
CA PRO A 639 53.92 -4.21 7.26
C PRO A 639 52.73 -4.19 8.22
N VAL A 640 51.64 -4.85 7.85
CA VAL A 640 50.43 -4.97 8.66
C VAL A 640 50.28 -6.41 9.14
N GLU A 641 50.09 -6.59 10.44
CA GLU A 641 49.76 -7.88 11.04
C GLU A 641 48.24 -7.97 11.28
N LEU A 642 47.58 -9.01 10.77
CA LEU A 642 46.13 -9.20 10.87
C LEU A 642 45.77 -10.67 11.05
N ASP A 643 45.23 -11.03 12.20
CA ASP A 643 44.66 -12.36 12.43
C ASP A 643 43.20 -12.44 11.95
N VAL A 644 42.82 -13.58 11.38
CA VAL A 644 41.49 -13.84 10.82
C VAL A 644 40.87 -15.03 11.53
N VAL A 645 39.65 -14.88 12.07
CA VAL A 645 38.99 -15.91 12.88
C VAL A 645 37.84 -16.54 12.12
N LEU A 646 38.05 -17.75 11.61
CA LEU A 646 37.02 -18.50 10.89
C LEU A 646 36.11 -19.25 11.86
N GLY A 647 34.81 -18.90 11.87
CA GLY A 647 33.80 -19.59 12.66
C GLY A 647 33.53 -21.00 12.11
N GLY A 648 33.63 -22.02 12.97
CA GLY A 648 33.32 -23.41 12.62
C GLY A 648 31.82 -23.65 12.55
N ALA A 649 31.36 -24.36 11.53
CA ALA A 649 29.95 -24.70 11.37
C ALA A 649 29.58 -25.91 12.27
N GLY A 650 28.58 -25.74 13.14
CA GLY A 650 28.04 -26.79 14.01
C GLY A 650 27.27 -27.86 13.24
N ARG A 651 27.03 -29.00 13.89
CA ARG A 651 26.25 -30.12 13.33
C ARG A 651 25.16 -30.52 14.31
N LEU A 652 23.97 -30.84 13.81
CA LEU A 652 22.86 -31.39 14.59
C LEU A 652 22.52 -32.78 14.08
N ALA A 653 22.42 -33.76 14.97
CA ALA A 653 22.02 -35.13 14.64
C ALA A 653 21.03 -35.68 15.67
N GLY A 654 20.26 -36.70 15.32
CA GLY A 654 19.34 -37.34 16.26
C GLY A 654 18.45 -38.35 15.57
N SER A 655 17.43 -38.83 16.28
CA SER A 655 16.45 -39.79 15.79
C SER A 655 15.01 -39.32 16.04
N VAL A 656 14.11 -39.65 15.12
CA VAL A 656 12.66 -39.49 15.30
C VAL A 656 12.09 -40.81 15.76
N LEU A 657 11.48 -40.82 16.95
CA LEU A 657 10.99 -42.03 17.63
C LEU A 657 9.49 -41.91 17.96
N THR A 658 8.82 -43.04 18.16
CA THR A 658 7.50 -43.09 18.81
C THR A 658 7.67 -43.09 20.34
N PRO A 659 6.60 -42.84 21.13
CA PRO A 659 6.66 -42.92 22.60
C PRO A 659 7.12 -44.30 23.12
N ASP A 660 6.91 -45.36 22.32
CA ASP A 660 7.32 -46.73 22.64
C ASP A 660 8.78 -47.03 22.21
N GLY A 661 9.51 -46.01 21.72
CA GLY A 661 10.90 -46.11 21.28
C GLY A 661 11.11 -46.66 19.87
N ALA A 662 10.05 -46.84 19.07
CA ALA A 662 10.18 -47.35 17.71
C ALA A 662 10.61 -46.24 16.73
N PRO A 663 11.52 -46.48 15.78
CA PRO A 663 11.96 -45.46 14.83
C PRO A 663 10.88 -45.09 13.83
N VAL A 664 10.69 -43.78 13.60
CA VAL A 664 9.75 -43.25 12.60
C VAL A 664 10.49 -42.98 11.29
N ARG A 665 10.20 -43.81 10.29
CA ARG A 665 10.78 -43.71 8.94
C ARG A 665 10.15 -42.59 8.11
N ASP A 666 10.94 -41.98 7.23
CA ASP A 666 10.48 -40.95 6.28
C ASP A 666 9.75 -39.77 6.95
N ALA A 667 10.10 -39.48 8.20
CA ALA A 667 9.63 -38.29 8.90
C ALA A 667 10.35 -37.07 8.31
N ALA A 668 9.60 -36.03 7.96
CA ALA A 668 10.15 -34.76 7.55
C ALA A 668 10.64 -34.01 8.78
N VAL A 669 11.93 -33.71 8.83
CA VAL A 669 12.60 -32.97 9.90
C VAL A 669 13.00 -31.60 9.37
N THR A 670 12.60 -30.54 10.06
CA THR A 670 12.85 -29.15 9.68
C THR A 670 13.46 -28.41 10.86
N LEU A 671 14.56 -27.69 10.61
CA LEU A 671 15.19 -26.82 11.59
C LEU A 671 14.88 -25.37 11.22
N THR A 672 14.25 -24.63 12.12
CA THR A 672 13.94 -23.21 11.94
C THR A 672 14.76 -22.34 12.89
N ASP A 673 15.15 -21.14 12.45
CA ASP A 673 15.82 -20.17 13.30
C ASP A 673 14.84 -19.49 14.29
N VAL A 674 15.36 -18.58 15.12
CA VAL A 674 14.57 -17.76 16.05
C VAL A 674 13.54 -16.83 15.37
N ARG A 675 13.61 -16.65 14.04
CA ARG A 675 12.68 -15.85 13.24
C ARG A 675 11.60 -16.70 12.56
N GLY A 676 11.64 -18.03 12.74
CA GLY A 676 10.70 -18.96 12.15
C GLY A 676 11.01 -19.33 10.70
N GLU A 677 12.17 -18.92 10.17
CA GLU A 677 12.61 -19.26 8.81
C GLU A 677 13.26 -20.65 8.81
N VAL A 678 13.00 -21.45 7.77
CA VAL A 678 13.56 -22.80 7.65
C VAL A 678 15.03 -22.71 7.22
N VAL A 679 15.92 -23.10 8.13
CA VAL A 679 17.38 -23.09 7.93
C VAL A 679 17.83 -24.35 7.21
N ALA A 680 17.21 -25.49 7.55
CA ALA A 680 17.49 -26.76 6.90
C ALA A 680 16.28 -27.69 6.98
N SER A 681 16.16 -28.59 6.00
CA SER A 681 15.18 -29.67 6.03
C SER A 681 15.82 -30.96 5.55
N THR A 682 15.50 -32.06 6.24
CA THR A 682 15.96 -33.40 5.93
C THR A 682 14.84 -34.42 6.20
N ARG A 683 15.08 -35.68 5.86
CA ARG A 683 14.16 -36.79 6.15
C ARG A 683 14.88 -37.89 6.91
N THR A 684 14.15 -38.59 7.77
CA THR A 684 14.74 -39.70 8.53
C THR A 684 15.00 -40.93 7.68
N GLY A 685 16.10 -41.62 7.97
CA GLY A 685 16.44 -42.91 7.39
C GLY A 685 15.57 -44.06 7.92
N ARG A 686 15.91 -45.31 7.53
CA ARG A 686 15.20 -46.52 7.98
C ARG A 686 15.26 -46.76 9.49
N GLU A 687 16.30 -46.25 10.14
CA GLU A 687 16.50 -46.33 11.59
C GLU A 687 15.97 -45.08 12.32
N GLY A 688 15.22 -44.20 11.64
CA GLY A 688 14.68 -42.97 12.26
C GLY A 688 15.70 -41.85 12.43
N GLY A 689 16.98 -42.08 12.13
CA GLY A 689 18.05 -41.10 12.27
C GLY A 689 18.00 -39.96 11.24
N TYR A 690 18.42 -38.76 11.64
CA TYR A 690 18.61 -37.58 10.81
C TYR A 690 19.93 -36.86 11.15
N VAL A 691 20.47 -36.12 10.19
CA VAL A 691 21.68 -35.29 10.35
C VAL A 691 21.52 -33.99 9.56
N ILE A 692 21.89 -32.87 10.17
CA ILE A 692 21.96 -31.53 9.59
C ILE A 692 23.35 -30.96 9.89
N GLY A 693 24.13 -30.64 8.85
CA GLY A 693 25.46 -30.05 8.99
C GLY A 693 25.46 -28.55 8.71
N GLU A 694 26.63 -27.92 8.88
CA GLU A 694 26.91 -26.54 8.46
C GLU A 694 26.07 -25.45 9.16
N LEU A 695 25.71 -25.67 10.43
CA LEU A 695 24.84 -24.79 11.20
C LEU A 695 25.63 -23.69 11.92
N ILE A 696 25.08 -22.48 11.97
CA ILE A 696 25.64 -21.40 12.80
C ILE A 696 25.33 -21.72 14.27
N ALA A 697 26.27 -21.47 15.18
CA ALA A 697 25.99 -21.63 16.60
C ALA A 697 24.85 -20.71 17.04
N GLY A 698 23.87 -21.24 17.76
CA GLY A 698 22.68 -20.49 18.15
C GLY A 698 21.49 -21.37 18.51
N GLU A 699 20.38 -20.71 18.86
CA GLU A 699 19.12 -21.37 19.19
C GLU A 699 18.27 -21.59 17.94
N TYR A 700 17.71 -22.78 17.83
CA TYR A 700 16.84 -23.21 16.74
C TYR A 700 15.61 -23.94 17.30
N THR A 701 14.60 -24.12 16.45
CA THR A 701 13.50 -25.05 16.72
C THR A 701 13.59 -26.21 15.74
N LEU A 702 13.72 -27.42 16.27
CA LEU A 702 13.69 -28.66 15.52
C LEU A 702 12.26 -29.20 15.50
N ALA A 703 11.64 -29.26 14.33
CA ALA A 703 10.33 -29.83 14.13
C ALA A 703 10.41 -31.12 13.31
N ALA A 704 9.57 -32.10 13.65
CA ALA A 704 9.41 -33.33 12.89
C ALA A 704 7.93 -33.62 12.63
N SER A 705 7.64 -34.18 11.46
CA SER A 705 6.28 -34.60 11.09
C SER A 705 6.31 -35.87 10.24
N ALA A 706 5.34 -36.76 10.44
CA ALA A 706 5.20 -38.00 9.68
C ALA A 706 3.72 -38.36 9.50
N PRO A 707 3.32 -39.04 8.41
CA PRO A 707 1.94 -39.48 8.21
C PRO A 707 1.46 -40.38 9.37
N ALA A 708 0.27 -40.09 9.89
CA ALA A 708 -0.35 -40.76 11.07
C ALA A 708 0.29 -40.43 12.44
N PHE A 709 1.17 -39.44 12.50
CA PHE A 709 1.71 -38.92 13.75
C PHE A 709 1.46 -37.42 13.89
N ARG A 710 1.30 -36.96 15.14
CA ARG A 710 1.24 -35.53 15.42
C ARG A 710 2.61 -34.89 15.22
N PRO A 711 2.71 -33.75 14.51
CA PRO A 711 3.95 -32.99 14.44
C PRO A 711 4.42 -32.58 15.84
N ALA A 712 5.72 -32.71 16.08
CA ALA A 712 6.36 -32.25 17.31
C ALA A 712 7.41 -31.20 16.96
N ALA A 713 7.68 -30.28 17.90
CA ALA A 713 8.73 -29.29 17.77
C ALA A 713 9.41 -29.08 19.13
N LEU A 714 10.74 -29.02 19.13
CA LEU A 714 11.57 -28.87 20.32
C LEU A 714 12.61 -27.75 20.09
N PRO A 715 12.87 -26.88 21.07
CA PRO A 715 13.99 -25.95 20.99
C PRO A 715 15.32 -26.72 21.08
N VAL A 716 16.32 -26.32 20.30
CA VAL A 716 17.65 -26.94 20.29
C VAL A 716 18.75 -25.87 20.14
N SER A 717 19.78 -25.99 20.96
CA SER A 717 20.95 -25.09 20.93
C SER A 717 22.11 -25.78 20.20
N VAL A 718 22.54 -25.21 19.07
CA VAL A 718 23.66 -25.73 18.28
C VAL A 718 24.95 -25.02 18.70
N GLN A 719 25.98 -25.80 19.02
CA GLN A 719 27.30 -25.28 19.41
C GLN A 719 28.24 -25.19 18.21
N ALA A 720 29.11 -24.17 18.19
CA ALA A 720 30.13 -24.01 17.15
C ALA A 720 31.09 -25.21 17.17
N ALA A 721 31.45 -25.70 15.98
CA ALA A 721 32.43 -26.79 15.79
C ALA A 721 32.17 -28.07 16.60
N ARG A 722 30.92 -28.35 17.01
CA ARG A 722 30.51 -29.58 17.71
C ARG A 722 29.26 -30.20 17.10
N GLU A 723 29.10 -31.51 17.29
CA GLU A 723 27.84 -32.23 17.01
C GLU A 723 26.92 -32.13 18.24
N THR A 724 25.81 -31.42 18.10
CA THR A 724 24.68 -31.44 19.03
C THR A 724 23.81 -32.66 18.70
N ARG A 725 23.38 -33.42 19.70
CA ARG A 725 22.43 -34.53 19.53
C ARG A 725 21.08 -34.24 20.17
N GLN A 726 19.99 -34.41 19.41
CA GLN A 726 18.62 -34.19 19.89
C GLN A 726 17.64 -35.17 19.24
N ASP A 727 17.05 -36.05 20.05
CA ASP A 727 15.97 -36.92 19.58
C ASP A 727 14.61 -36.20 19.68
N ILE A 728 13.64 -36.62 18.86
CA ILE A 728 12.29 -36.05 18.82
C ILE A 728 11.24 -37.16 18.76
N GLU A 729 10.25 -37.06 19.65
CA GLU A 729 9.19 -38.05 19.77
C GLU A 729 7.93 -37.59 19.03
N LEU A 730 7.35 -38.47 18.20
CA LEU A 730 6.10 -38.24 17.50
C LEU A 730 4.99 -39.13 18.08
N ALA A 731 4.00 -38.52 18.72
CA ALA A 731 2.84 -39.22 19.26
C ALA A 731 1.87 -39.65 18.14
N GLY A 732 1.31 -40.87 18.24
CA GLY A 732 0.35 -41.38 17.26
C GLY A 732 -0.95 -40.56 17.23
N GLY A 733 -1.40 -40.16 16.03
CA GLY A 733 -2.67 -39.48 15.83
C GLY A 733 -3.83 -40.48 15.78
N ALA A 734 -4.89 -40.25 16.55
CA ALA A 734 -6.09 -41.11 16.49
C ALA A 734 -7.01 -40.69 15.33
N VAL A 735 -7.74 -41.65 14.77
CA VAL A 735 -8.65 -41.44 13.64
C VAL A 735 -10.06 -41.82 14.05
N LEU A 736 -10.99 -40.88 13.88
CA LEU A 736 -12.43 -41.11 14.09
C LEU A 736 -13.12 -41.16 12.73
N ARG A 737 -13.92 -42.20 12.48
CA ARG A 737 -14.76 -42.32 11.29
C ARG A 737 -16.18 -42.76 11.65
N GLY A 738 -17.13 -42.47 10.79
CA GLY A 738 -18.50 -42.92 10.95
C GLY A 738 -19.37 -42.58 9.75
N VAL A 739 -20.63 -42.99 9.79
CA VAL A 739 -21.65 -42.64 8.80
C VAL A 739 -22.80 -41.91 9.48
N VAL A 740 -23.24 -40.79 8.90
CA VAL A 740 -24.46 -40.10 9.32
C VAL A 740 -25.65 -40.75 8.63
N ARG A 741 -26.62 -41.23 9.42
CA ARG A 741 -27.82 -41.90 8.94
C ARG A 741 -29.09 -41.19 9.44
N ALA A 742 -30.13 -41.20 8.62
CA ALA A 742 -31.48 -40.80 9.01
C ALA A 742 -32.23 -41.96 9.68
N THR A 743 -33.40 -41.69 10.27
CA THR A 743 -34.35 -42.72 10.73
C THR A 743 -34.61 -43.71 9.58
N GLY A 744 -34.47 -45.02 9.84
CA GLY A 744 -34.56 -46.07 8.81
C GLY A 744 -33.23 -46.49 8.17
N GLY A 745 -32.09 -45.92 8.57
CA GLY A 745 -30.75 -46.39 8.21
C GLY A 745 -30.17 -45.83 6.89
N ARG A 746 -30.91 -44.94 6.22
CA ARG A 746 -30.47 -44.28 4.98
C ARG A 746 -29.31 -43.31 5.26
N PRO A 747 -28.19 -43.35 4.51
CA PRO A 747 -27.11 -42.38 4.67
C PRO A 747 -27.56 -40.96 4.30
N VAL A 748 -26.98 -39.96 4.97
CA VAL A 748 -27.31 -38.55 4.77
C VAL A 748 -26.12 -37.85 4.13
N GLU A 749 -26.29 -37.46 2.87
CA GLU A 749 -25.37 -36.59 2.13
C GLU A 749 -25.49 -35.14 2.63
N ASP A 750 -24.41 -34.37 2.52
CA ASP A 750 -24.35 -32.94 2.87
C ASP A 750 -24.65 -32.60 4.35
N ALA A 751 -24.58 -33.58 5.25
CA ALA A 751 -24.71 -33.33 6.69
C ALA A 751 -23.41 -32.70 7.24
N ARG A 752 -23.54 -31.61 7.99
CA ARG A 752 -22.41 -30.95 8.65
C ARG A 752 -22.07 -31.66 9.95
N VAL A 753 -20.90 -32.28 10.04
CA VAL A 753 -20.39 -32.96 11.23
C VAL A 753 -19.34 -32.09 11.92
N THR A 754 -19.59 -31.71 13.16
CA THR A 754 -18.72 -30.88 14.02
C THR A 754 -18.17 -31.74 15.14
N LEU A 755 -16.85 -31.71 15.36
CA LEU A 755 -16.18 -32.39 16.44
C LEU A 755 -15.81 -31.38 17.53
N LEU A 756 -16.16 -31.67 18.77
CA LEU A 756 -15.85 -30.87 19.95
C LEU A 756 -14.95 -31.65 20.90
N ASP A 757 -14.03 -30.95 21.57
CA ASP A 757 -13.24 -31.53 22.67
C ASP A 757 -14.06 -31.62 23.97
N ALA A 758 -13.48 -32.23 25.01
CA ALA A 758 -14.10 -32.35 26.34
C ALA A 758 -14.42 -30.99 27.02
N ALA A 759 -13.81 -29.89 26.59
CA ALA A 759 -14.09 -28.54 27.08
C ALA A 759 -15.19 -27.84 26.26
N GLY A 760 -15.72 -28.48 25.22
CA GLY A 760 -16.75 -27.92 24.35
C GLY A 760 -16.21 -26.98 23.25
N ASN A 761 -14.90 -26.97 22.99
CA ASN A 761 -14.33 -26.22 21.88
C ASN A 761 -14.41 -27.03 20.57
N VAL A 762 -14.67 -26.35 19.46
CA VAL A 762 -14.68 -27.00 18.13
C VAL A 762 -13.25 -27.36 17.73
N VAL A 763 -13.02 -28.65 17.58
CA VAL A 763 -11.75 -29.24 17.10
C VAL A 763 -11.70 -29.18 15.57
N ASP A 764 -12.77 -29.62 14.90
CA ASP A 764 -12.87 -29.59 13.43
C ASP A 764 -14.33 -29.69 12.96
N THR A 765 -14.60 -29.41 11.69
CA THR A 765 -15.93 -29.52 11.07
C THR A 765 -15.83 -29.90 9.60
N LEU A 766 -16.59 -30.90 9.18
CA LEU A 766 -16.65 -31.41 7.80
C LEU A 766 -18.10 -31.58 7.33
N THR A 767 -18.28 -31.85 6.05
CA THR A 767 -19.56 -32.25 5.46
C THR A 767 -19.48 -33.71 4.98
N THR A 768 -20.52 -34.51 5.17
CA THR A 768 -20.55 -35.93 4.74
C THR A 768 -20.56 -36.08 3.22
N GLY A 769 -19.96 -37.17 2.72
CA GLY A 769 -20.03 -37.55 1.30
C GLY A 769 -21.39 -38.15 0.89
N SER A 770 -21.51 -38.55 -0.37
CA SER A 770 -22.74 -39.16 -0.94
C SER A 770 -23.15 -40.49 -0.28
N ASP A 771 -22.23 -41.14 0.42
CA ASP A 771 -22.46 -42.35 1.21
C ASP A 771 -22.71 -42.07 2.71
N GLY A 772 -22.82 -40.79 3.09
CA GLY A 772 -23.01 -40.32 4.46
C GLY A 772 -21.75 -40.41 5.33
N SER A 773 -20.59 -40.78 4.78
CA SER A 773 -19.38 -41.02 5.57
C SER A 773 -18.68 -39.72 6.01
N PHE A 774 -18.06 -39.78 7.20
CA PHE A 774 -17.16 -38.76 7.72
C PHE A 774 -15.87 -39.35 8.30
N ARG A 775 -14.81 -38.54 8.32
CA ARG A 775 -13.49 -38.93 8.83
C ARG A 775 -12.72 -37.73 9.40
N PHE A 776 -12.40 -37.80 10.69
CA PHE A 776 -11.43 -36.93 11.36
C PHE A 776 -10.12 -37.68 11.59
N VAL A 777 -8.99 -37.02 11.37
CA VAL A 777 -7.64 -37.56 11.56
C VAL A 777 -6.87 -36.73 12.58
N ASP A 778 -5.75 -37.25 13.07
CA ASP A 778 -4.81 -36.53 13.96
C ASP A 778 -5.38 -36.11 15.33
N LEU A 779 -6.42 -36.82 15.81
CA LEU A 779 -7.06 -36.57 17.11
C LEU A 779 -6.15 -36.98 18.28
N SER A 780 -6.25 -36.24 19.38
CA SER A 780 -5.62 -36.59 20.65
C SER A 780 -6.40 -37.74 21.29
N SER A 781 -5.77 -38.59 22.10
CA SER A 781 -6.54 -39.48 22.95
C SER A 781 -7.40 -38.66 23.91
N GLY A 782 -8.68 -38.97 24.01
CA GLY A 782 -9.58 -38.23 24.88
C GLY A 782 -11.05 -38.41 24.54
N GLU A 783 -11.88 -37.69 25.27
CA GLU A 783 -13.32 -37.64 25.08
C GLU A 783 -13.68 -36.50 24.13
N TYR A 784 -14.51 -36.81 23.13
CA TYR A 784 -14.98 -35.86 22.13
C TYR A 784 -16.49 -35.95 22.00
N THR A 785 -17.11 -34.83 21.66
CA THR A 785 -18.53 -34.80 21.27
C THR A 785 -18.63 -34.57 19.77
N VAL A 786 -19.34 -35.46 19.08
CA VAL A 786 -19.63 -35.30 17.65
C VAL A 786 -21.06 -34.80 17.50
N ILE A 787 -21.24 -33.73 16.71
CA ILE A 787 -22.54 -33.14 16.41
C ILE A 787 -22.75 -33.21 14.90
N ALA A 788 -23.82 -33.85 14.44
CA ALA A 788 -24.25 -33.80 13.04
C ALA A 788 -25.45 -32.86 12.89
N ALA A 789 -25.40 -31.96 11.90
CA ALA A 789 -26.43 -30.98 11.59
C ALA A 789 -26.80 -31.06 10.11
N GLY A 790 -28.07 -31.35 9.84
CA GLY A 790 -28.69 -31.45 8.51
C GLY A 790 -30.22 -31.41 8.63
N TYR A 791 -30.74 -31.94 9.75
CA TYR A 791 -32.06 -31.76 10.36
C TYR A 791 -31.85 -31.68 11.91
N PRO A 792 -32.85 -31.65 12.83
CA PRO A 792 -32.66 -31.30 14.24
C PRO A 792 -31.38 -31.89 14.86
N PRO A 793 -30.51 -31.07 15.49
CA PRO A 793 -29.15 -31.47 15.81
C PRO A 793 -29.15 -32.61 16.84
N VAL A 794 -28.40 -33.68 16.55
CA VAL A 794 -28.13 -34.78 17.48
C VAL A 794 -26.66 -34.75 17.91
N ALA A 795 -26.42 -34.89 19.21
CA ALA A 795 -25.09 -34.91 19.81
C ALA A 795 -24.83 -36.26 20.51
N THR A 796 -23.62 -36.81 20.36
CA THR A 796 -23.18 -38.03 21.06
C THR A 796 -21.73 -37.90 21.52
N VAL A 797 -21.47 -38.34 22.75
CA VAL A 797 -20.12 -38.34 23.35
C VAL A 797 -19.42 -39.66 23.03
N LEU A 798 -18.16 -39.59 22.61
CA LEU A 798 -17.34 -40.73 22.21
C LEU A 798 -15.93 -40.62 22.81
N GLN A 799 -15.37 -41.75 23.23
CA GLN A 799 -13.97 -41.86 23.63
C GLN A 799 -13.10 -42.39 22.49
N VAL A 800 -12.00 -41.70 22.21
CA VAL A 800 -11.04 -42.06 21.17
C VAL A 800 -9.70 -42.41 21.83
N ALA A 801 -9.22 -43.64 21.62
CA ALA A 801 -7.94 -44.12 22.14
C ALA A 801 -6.78 -43.82 21.18
N GLY A 802 -5.60 -43.50 21.72
CA GLY A 802 -4.39 -43.23 20.93
C GLY A 802 -3.94 -44.46 20.13
N GLY A 803 -3.60 -44.27 18.85
CA GLY A 803 -3.15 -45.35 17.95
C GLY A 803 -4.24 -46.31 17.44
N GLY A 804 -5.49 -46.17 17.89
CA GLY A 804 -6.64 -47.00 17.49
C GLY A 804 -7.52 -46.38 16.39
N ARG A 805 -8.42 -47.19 15.81
CA ARG A 805 -9.52 -46.72 14.95
C ARG A 805 -10.83 -46.83 15.71
N THR A 806 -11.54 -45.72 15.88
CA THR A 806 -12.89 -45.70 16.48
C THR A 806 -13.92 -45.46 15.38
N GLU A 807 -14.93 -46.32 15.30
CA GLU A 807 -16.03 -46.24 14.33
C GLU A 807 -17.38 -46.14 15.05
N ARG A 808 -18.19 -45.13 14.69
CA ARG A 808 -19.53 -44.94 15.28
C ARG A 808 -20.50 -44.24 14.33
N ASP A 809 -21.71 -44.79 14.22
CA ASP A 809 -22.81 -44.20 13.44
C ASP A 809 -23.64 -43.22 14.29
N LEU A 810 -24.12 -42.15 13.65
CA LEU A 810 -25.00 -41.15 14.24
C LEU A 810 -26.37 -41.18 13.55
N GLN A 811 -27.44 -41.16 14.34
CA GLN A 811 -28.82 -41.20 13.85
C GLN A 811 -29.54 -39.87 14.13
N LEU A 812 -30.05 -39.23 13.08
CA LEU A 812 -30.84 -37.99 13.19
C LEU A 812 -32.29 -38.31 13.61
N GLY A 813 -32.90 -37.45 14.45
CA GLY A 813 -34.28 -37.61 14.90
C GLY A 813 -35.30 -36.91 13.99
N HIS A 814 -36.18 -37.67 13.34
CA HIS A 814 -37.47 -37.22 12.82
C HIS A 814 -38.44 -38.42 12.78
N GLU A 815 -39.71 -38.24 13.15
CA GLU A 815 -40.83 -39.15 12.85
C GLU A 815 -41.35 -38.89 11.43
N ASP A 816 -41.62 -39.94 10.65
CA ASP A 816 -41.92 -39.93 9.19
C ASP A 816 -42.71 -38.73 8.63
#